data_AF-A0A379JJ48-F1
#
_entry.id   AF-A0A379JJ48-F1
#
_cell.length_a   1.000
_cell.length_b   1.000
_cell.length_c   1.000
_cell.angle_alpha   90.00
_cell.angle_beta   90.00
_cell.angle_gamma   90.00
#
_symmetry.space_group_name_H-M   'P 1'
#
loop_
_entity.id
_entity.type
_entity.pdbx_description
1 polymer ?
#
loop_
_entity_poly.entity_id
_entity_poly.type
_entity_poly.pdbx_seq_one_letter_code
_entity_poly.pdbx_strand_id
1 'polypeptide(L)'
;MDDSSIAWIDGALVTVDQRALPRELRELRITTVDDLIDAITSLAIRGAPAIGVSGAFGVVIAVRAHTRDGVVDVERVRAEAQRIADARPTAVNLAWGVRRALSRLAEGAQAVLDEALEMLAEDGRVNQAAATHAADLVLRLSPNRPLRILTHCNTGRLATTSVGTALGALRVLHERGALAEVIVDETRPLLQGARLTAWELAEAGIPHRLTIDSAAAWAIATEGIDAVIVGADRITADGAVANKIGTYMLALAARHHGIPFIVVAPESTRDIATASGRDIVVEQRAAAEVTGFGGVPTAPEGTRTFNPAFDVTPPELVTAVVTEYGVLEHPGEVRTAADAQTQKVYRQAPAGTNGAGGHSGSTLTGTTPRPATEPTEERSDHPPATETTEGGLPKRIPSEASLESRAETAEPPAAGPQASPGEAATDEYLAALTRSVTELTRATPAEPGAGREIAALARGLYASGWMPGTAGNISVRQGVSAVITASGLSKGELTDTDTVTVRVADSEPALPSRRRPSAETTIHTAVYRATPAAAVVHVHPPHATALSVGAAAGSVRFSGYELIKGLGGTSPHTIDIPVFPNHAEVPRIGRDIERYLLDHSDAPPVLFIAGHGITAWGASLAQARDRAECLEALCELASLTGHREIPVGDNGSEEDPT
;
A
#
# COMPACT_ATOMS: atom_id res chain seq x y z
N MET A 1 -24.80 29.58 -14.67
CA MET A 1 -24.72 28.69 -13.49
C MET A 1 -23.57 29.18 -12.63
N ASP A 2 -23.67 28.98 -11.31
CA ASP A 2 -22.58 29.25 -10.37
C ASP A 2 -21.61 28.05 -10.35
N ASP A 3 -20.96 27.74 -9.23
CA ASP A 3 -20.08 26.56 -9.06
C ASP A 3 -20.78 25.18 -9.14
N SER A 4 -22.02 25.13 -9.61
CA SER A 4 -22.75 23.89 -9.90
C SER A 4 -22.85 23.63 -11.41
N SER A 5 -22.58 22.39 -11.83
CA SER A 5 -22.78 21.89 -13.19
C SER A 5 -24.20 21.37 -13.44
N ILE A 6 -25.00 21.20 -12.38
CA ILE A 6 -26.36 20.66 -12.37
C ILE A 6 -27.27 21.60 -11.57
N ALA A 7 -28.44 21.93 -12.11
CA ALA A 7 -29.45 22.73 -11.45
C ALA A 7 -30.87 22.24 -11.81
N TRP A 8 -31.85 22.57 -10.97
CA TRP A 8 -33.26 22.34 -11.25
C TRP A 8 -33.96 23.69 -11.45
N ILE A 9 -34.29 24.04 -12.69
CA ILE A 9 -34.76 25.38 -13.08
C ILE A 9 -36.04 25.26 -13.88
N ASP A 10 -37.10 25.97 -13.46
CA ASP A 10 -38.41 25.99 -14.14
C ASP A 10 -38.93 24.60 -14.52
N GLY A 11 -38.75 23.63 -13.61
CA GLY A 11 -39.23 22.26 -13.79
C GLY A 11 -38.43 21.36 -14.75
N ALA A 12 -37.22 21.76 -15.13
CA ALA A 12 -36.29 20.97 -15.93
C ALA A 12 -34.96 20.74 -15.21
N LEU A 13 -34.28 19.64 -15.57
CA LEU A 13 -32.88 19.43 -15.22
C LEU A 13 -32.02 20.27 -16.18
N VAL A 14 -31.23 21.19 -15.63
CA VAL A 14 -30.32 22.07 -16.39
C VAL A 14 -28.88 21.67 -16.11
N THR A 15 -28.07 21.51 -17.16
CA THR A 15 -26.66 21.11 -17.04
C THR A 15 -25.85 21.52 -18.28
N VAL A 16 -24.55 21.23 -18.30
CA VAL A 16 -23.62 21.56 -19.41
C VAL A 16 -23.44 20.37 -20.34
N ASP A 17 -23.47 20.61 -21.67
CA ASP A 17 -23.15 19.59 -22.67
C ASP A 17 -21.64 19.30 -22.72
N GLN A 18 -21.20 18.28 -21.98
CA GLN A 18 -19.79 17.89 -21.93
C GLN A 18 -19.24 17.32 -23.27
N ARG A 19 -20.08 17.17 -24.30
CA ARG A 19 -19.64 16.85 -25.68
C ARG A 19 -19.22 18.11 -26.44
N ALA A 20 -19.79 19.27 -26.11
CA ALA A 20 -19.51 20.56 -26.76
C ALA A 20 -18.21 21.22 -26.27
N LEU A 21 -17.83 20.98 -25.00
CA LEU A 21 -16.59 21.46 -24.41
C LEU A 21 -15.32 20.83 -25.07
N PRO A 22 -14.21 21.58 -25.19
CA PRO A 22 -14.00 22.96 -24.72
C PRO A 22 -14.43 24.03 -25.74
N ARG A 23 -15.01 23.65 -26.90
CA ARG A 23 -15.32 24.59 -28.00
C ARG A 23 -16.47 25.55 -27.65
N GLU A 24 -17.50 25.03 -26.98
CA GLU A 24 -18.75 25.75 -26.74
C GLU A 24 -19.30 25.36 -25.36
N LEU A 25 -19.52 26.35 -24.48
CA LEU A 25 -20.27 26.18 -23.25
C LEU A 25 -21.77 26.17 -23.58
N ARG A 26 -22.29 25.00 -23.96
CA ARG A 26 -23.71 24.81 -24.27
C ARG A 26 -24.48 24.27 -23.07
N GLU A 27 -25.58 24.90 -22.74
CA GLU A 27 -26.55 24.43 -21.75
C GLU A 27 -27.49 23.37 -22.37
N LEU A 28 -27.81 22.33 -21.58
CA LEU A 28 -28.85 21.35 -21.86
C LEU A 28 -29.98 21.51 -20.84
N ARG A 29 -31.22 21.55 -21.34
CA ARG A 29 -32.44 21.66 -20.54
C ARG A 29 -33.30 20.42 -20.78
N ILE A 30 -33.15 19.43 -19.91
CA ILE A 30 -33.70 18.09 -19.99
C ILE A 30 -35.10 18.08 -19.36
N THR A 31 -36.11 17.66 -20.13
CA THR A 31 -37.53 17.71 -19.71
C THR A 31 -38.28 16.39 -19.83
N THR A 32 -37.71 15.40 -20.52
CA THR A 32 -38.24 14.05 -20.64
C THR A 32 -37.24 13.01 -20.12
N VAL A 33 -37.71 11.78 -19.89
CA VAL A 33 -36.84 10.66 -19.52
C VAL A 33 -35.95 10.25 -20.69
N ASP A 34 -36.45 10.36 -21.93
CA ASP A 34 -35.69 10.06 -23.14
C ASP A 34 -34.51 11.03 -23.32
N ASP A 35 -34.74 12.34 -23.13
CA ASP A 35 -33.66 13.37 -23.13
C ASP A 35 -32.53 13.01 -22.14
N LEU A 36 -32.89 12.50 -20.96
CA LEU A 36 -31.95 12.15 -19.90
C LEU A 36 -31.14 10.89 -20.26
N ILE A 37 -31.81 9.88 -20.79
CA ILE A 37 -31.17 8.63 -21.24
C ILE A 37 -30.18 8.94 -22.38
N ASP A 38 -30.57 9.77 -23.35
CA ASP A 38 -29.68 10.23 -24.42
C ASP A 38 -28.51 11.07 -23.88
N ALA A 39 -28.73 11.96 -22.91
CA ALA A 39 -27.68 12.75 -22.29
C ALA A 39 -26.64 11.90 -21.53
N ILE A 40 -27.09 10.86 -20.82
CA ILE A 40 -26.22 9.93 -20.07
C ILE A 40 -25.48 8.96 -21.00
N THR A 41 -26.16 8.40 -22.00
CA THR A 41 -25.57 7.40 -22.91
C THR A 41 -24.58 8.02 -23.90
N SER A 42 -24.88 9.21 -24.44
CA SER A 42 -23.97 9.96 -25.32
C SER A 42 -22.85 10.71 -24.59
N LEU A 43 -22.75 10.58 -23.27
CA LEU A 43 -21.76 11.24 -22.40
C LEU A 43 -21.83 12.77 -22.41
N ALA A 44 -23.02 13.33 -22.61
CA ALA A 44 -23.30 14.74 -22.36
C ALA A 44 -23.28 15.04 -20.85
N ILE A 45 -23.81 14.12 -20.05
CA ILE A 45 -23.63 14.03 -18.59
C ILE A 45 -22.70 12.85 -18.31
N ARG A 46 -21.62 13.08 -17.57
CA ARG A 46 -20.68 12.04 -17.12
C ARG A 46 -20.01 12.41 -15.79
N GLY A 47 -19.35 11.41 -15.19
CA GLY A 47 -18.92 11.46 -13.80
C GLY A 47 -19.94 10.78 -12.88
N ALA A 48 -19.46 10.08 -11.85
CA ALA A 48 -20.29 9.14 -11.10
C ALA A 48 -21.37 9.85 -10.23
N PRO A 49 -21.06 10.89 -9.43
CA PRO A 49 -22.10 11.63 -8.71
C PRO A 49 -23.00 12.44 -9.64
N ALA A 50 -22.45 13.07 -10.70
CA ALA A 50 -23.23 13.83 -11.69
C ALA A 50 -24.36 12.99 -12.30
N ILE A 51 -24.04 11.77 -12.75
CA ILE A 51 -25.02 10.82 -13.28
C ILE A 51 -26.02 10.38 -12.21
N GLY A 52 -25.57 10.14 -10.96
CA GLY A 52 -26.45 9.71 -9.87
C GLY A 52 -27.52 10.75 -9.52
N VAL A 53 -27.13 12.02 -9.36
CA VAL A 53 -28.06 13.13 -9.08
C VAL A 53 -28.96 13.41 -10.30
N SER A 54 -28.42 13.33 -11.51
CA SER A 54 -29.23 13.41 -12.75
C SER A 54 -30.28 12.29 -12.82
N GLY A 55 -29.95 11.08 -12.37
CA GLY A 55 -30.90 9.96 -12.25
C GLY A 55 -32.05 10.23 -11.27
N ALA A 56 -31.77 10.89 -10.14
CA ALA A 56 -32.80 11.32 -9.19
C ALA A 56 -33.76 12.36 -9.81
N PHE A 57 -33.22 13.37 -10.50
CA PHE A 57 -34.05 14.31 -11.27
C PHE A 57 -34.80 13.62 -12.43
N GLY A 58 -34.29 12.53 -12.98
CA GLY A 58 -35.02 11.65 -13.90
C GLY A 58 -36.29 11.06 -13.29
N VAL A 59 -36.27 10.65 -12.02
CA VAL A 59 -37.47 10.19 -11.31
C VAL A 59 -38.44 11.36 -11.08
N VAL A 60 -37.95 12.57 -10.78
CA VAL A 60 -38.80 13.78 -10.70
C VAL A 60 -39.49 14.07 -12.05
N ILE A 61 -38.78 13.93 -13.17
CA ILE A 61 -39.32 14.09 -14.52
C ILE A 61 -40.39 13.01 -14.80
N ALA A 62 -40.10 11.75 -14.49
CA ALA A 62 -41.06 10.64 -14.65
C ALA A 62 -42.34 10.86 -13.83
N VAL A 63 -42.21 11.28 -12.56
CA VAL A 63 -43.35 11.63 -11.69
C VAL A 63 -44.19 12.75 -12.33
N ARG A 64 -43.55 13.81 -12.83
CA ARG A 64 -44.24 14.93 -13.49
C ARG A 64 -44.97 14.50 -14.77
N ALA A 65 -44.34 13.66 -15.60
CA ALA A 65 -44.93 13.12 -16.83
C ALA A 65 -46.10 12.14 -16.56
N HIS A 66 -46.16 11.57 -15.35
CA HIS A 66 -47.13 10.53 -14.96
C HIS A 66 -48.02 10.92 -13.78
N THR A 67 -48.12 12.21 -13.47
CA THR A 67 -49.13 12.77 -12.56
C THR A 67 -50.32 13.31 -13.36
N ARG A 68 -51.55 12.97 -12.98
CA ARG A 68 -52.80 13.54 -13.52
C ARG A 68 -53.74 13.87 -12.37
N ASP A 69 -54.30 15.07 -12.38
CA ASP A 69 -55.25 15.57 -11.37
C ASP A 69 -54.76 15.39 -9.91
N GLY A 70 -53.44 15.48 -9.71
CA GLY A 70 -52.75 15.27 -8.42
C GLY A 70 -52.42 13.80 -8.07
N VAL A 71 -52.90 12.83 -8.86
CA VAL A 71 -52.65 11.39 -8.67
C VAL A 71 -51.47 10.93 -9.53
N VAL A 72 -50.52 10.20 -8.93
CA VAL A 72 -49.33 9.68 -9.60
C VAL A 72 -49.57 8.23 -10.07
N ASP A 73 -49.31 7.93 -11.35
CA ASP A 73 -49.24 6.57 -11.88
C ASP A 73 -47.93 5.90 -11.42
N VAL A 74 -47.97 5.29 -10.24
CA VAL A 74 -46.83 4.66 -9.56
C VAL A 74 -46.20 3.53 -10.39
N GLU A 75 -46.97 2.82 -11.21
CA GLU A 75 -46.43 1.75 -12.05
C GLU A 75 -45.60 2.32 -13.20
N ARG A 76 -46.09 3.36 -13.89
CA ARG A 76 -45.29 4.03 -14.92
C ARG A 76 -44.05 4.72 -14.37
N VAL A 77 -44.15 5.39 -13.23
CA VAL A 77 -42.96 6.00 -12.60
C VAL A 77 -41.90 4.95 -12.27
N ARG A 78 -42.31 3.75 -11.80
CA ARG A 78 -41.38 2.63 -11.58
C ARG A 78 -40.79 2.07 -12.87
N ALA A 79 -41.56 2.00 -13.96
CA ALA A 79 -41.07 1.59 -15.26
C ALA A 79 -40.03 2.58 -15.83
N GLU A 80 -40.32 3.89 -15.80
CA GLU A 80 -39.38 4.92 -16.23
C GLU A 80 -38.12 4.99 -15.34
N ALA A 81 -38.28 4.85 -14.02
CA ALA A 81 -37.14 4.73 -13.10
C ALA A 81 -36.22 3.54 -13.48
N GLN A 82 -36.79 2.39 -13.84
CA GLN A 82 -36.02 1.24 -14.32
C GLN A 82 -35.31 1.54 -15.65
N ARG A 83 -35.98 2.19 -16.62
CA ARG A 83 -35.35 2.65 -17.88
C ARG A 83 -34.14 3.55 -17.64
N ILE A 84 -34.24 4.47 -16.68
CA ILE A 84 -33.13 5.37 -16.29
C ILE A 84 -31.97 4.58 -15.68
N ALA A 85 -32.26 3.65 -14.76
CA ALA A 85 -31.24 2.82 -14.11
C ALA A 85 -30.48 1.94 -15.11
N ASP A 86 -31.19 1.36 -16.08
CA ASP A 86 -30.63 0.45 -17.09
C ASP A 86 -29.91 1.18 -18.25
N ALA A 87 -29.99 2.51 -18.33
CA ALA A 87 -29.37 3.29 -19.41
C ALA A 87 -27.83 3.11 -19.49
N ARG A 88 -27.17 2.91 -18.35
CA ARG A 88 -25.75 2.53 -18.25
C ARG A 88 -25.52 1.56 -17.07
N PRO A 89 -25.69 0.24 -17.25
CA PRO A 89 -25.67 -0.72 -16.14
C PRO A 89 -24.37 -0.80 -15.33
N THR A 90 -23.24 -0.32 -15.89
CA THR A 90 -21.96 -0.22 -15.16
C THR A 90 -21.88 0.99 -14.21
N ALA A 91 -22.74 2.00 -14.38
CA ALA A 91 -22.74 3.22 -13.58
C ALA A 91 -23.59 3.06 -12.31
N VAL A 92 -23.05 2.39 -11.30
CA VAL A 92 -23.78 2.02 -10.05
C VAL A 92 -24.47 3.21 -9.35
N ASN A 93 -23.89 4.41 -9.43
CA ASN A 93 -24.44 5.65 -8.88
C ASN A 93 -25.75 6.08 -9.55
N LEU A 94 -25.96 5.76 -10.84
CA LEU A 94 -27.21 6.03 -11.57
C LEU A 94 -28.38 5.30 -10.90
N ALA A 95 -28.23 3.98 -10.77
CA ALA A 95 -29.22 3.12 -10.14
C ALA A 95 -29.38 3.42 -8.64
N TRP A 96 -28.32 3.87 -7.94
CA TRP A 96 -28.41 4.36 -6.57
C TRP A 96 -29.29 5.61 -6.46
N GLY A 97 -29.03 6.64 -7.27
CA GLY A 97 -29.77 7.90 -7.22
C GLY A 97 -31.23 7.74 -7.62
N VAL A 98 -31.51 6.91 -8.63
CA VAL A 98 -32.86 6.48 -8.99
C VAL A 98 -33.55 5.80 -7.81
N ARG A 99 -32.93 4.81 -7.16
CA ARG A 99 -33.53 4.12 -5.99
C ARG A 99 -33.81 5.07 -4.84
N ARG A 100 -32.90 6.03 -4.59
CA ARG A 100 -33.02 7.01 -3.50
C ARG A 100 -34.22 7.95 -3.71
N ALA A 101 -34.33 8.58 -4.88
CA ALA A 101 -35.50 9.39 -5.22
C ALA A 101 -36.81 8.55 -5.25
N LEU A 102 -36.76 7.34 -5.79
CA LEU A 102 -37.93 6.45 -5.90
C LEU A 102 -38.46 5.98 -4.53
N SER A 103 -37.63 5.94 -3.48
CA SER A 103 -38.08 5.60 -2.13
C SER A 103 -39.12 6.59 -1.57
N ARG A 104 -39.05 7.86 -2.00
CA ARG A 104 -39.98 8.93 -1.62
C ARG A 104 -41.29 8.95 -2.40
N LEU A 105 -41.46 8.07 -3.39
CA LEU A 105 -42.64 8.09 -4.26
C LEU A 105 -43.97 7.93 -3.49
N ALA A 106 -43.95 7.22 -2.35
CA ALA A 106 -45.11 7.07 -1.47
C ALA A 106 -45.43 8.32 -0.64
N GLU A 107 -44.46 9.23 -0.46
CA GLU A 107 -44.60 10.51 0.23
C GLU A 107 -45.08 11.64 -0.72
N GLY A 108 -45.12 11.35 -2.03
CA GLY A 108 -45.71 12.22 -3.05
C GLY A 108 -44.68 13.00 -3.90
N ALA A 109 -45.17 13.67 -4.94
CA ALA A 109 -44.31 14.27 -5.98
C ALA A 109 -43.35 15.35 -5.47
N GLN A 110 -43.70 16.06 -4.40
CA GLN A 110 -42.82 17.06 -3.78
C GLN A 110 -41.66 16.39 -3.04
N ALA A 111 -41.91 15.34 -2.25
CA ALA A 111 -40.87 14.61 -1.51
C ALA A 111 -39.81 13.97 -2.43
N VAL A 112 -40.21 13.53 -3.64
CA VAL A 112 -39.27 13.03 -4.67
C VAL A 112 -38.37 14.17 -5.20
N LEU A 113 -38.90 15.38 -5.35
CA LEU A 113 -38.11 16.56 -5.72
C LEU A 113 -37.21 17.03 -4.58
N ASP A 114 -37.72 17.07 -3.35
CA ASP A 114 -36.96 17.48 -2.16
C ASP A 114 -35.76 16.56 -1.92
N GLU A 115 -35.91 15.24 -2.10
CA GLU A 115 -34.80 14.29 -2.00
C GLU A 115 -33.79 14.43 -3.16
N ALA A 116 -34.23 14.74 -4.39
CA ALA A 116 -33.32 15.03 -5.51
C ALA A 116 -32.54 16.35 -5.29
N LEU A 117 -33.16 17.35 -4.67
CA LEU A 117 -32.52 18.60 -4.26
C LEU A 117 -31.57 18.39 -3.06
N GLU A 118 -31.93 17.56 -2.09
CA GLU A 118 -31.04 17.22 -0.96
C GLU A 118 -29.83 16.42 -1.45
N MET A 119 -30.00 15.47 -2.39
CA MET A 119 -28.87 14.77 -3.02
C MET A 119 -27.91 15.74 -3.75
N LEU A 120 -28.44 16.76 -4.42
CA LEU A 120 -27.65 17.82 -5.06
C LEU A 120 -26.88 18.66 -4.02
N ALA A 121 -27.54 19.05 -2.91
CA ALA A 121 -26.90 19.77 -1.82
C ALA A 121 -25.87 18.91 -1.06
N GLU A 122 -26.15 17.61 -0.89
CA GLU A 122 -25.29 16.66 -0.20
C GLU A 122 -23.98 16.39 -0.94
N ASP A 123 -24.03 16.16 -2.25
CA ASP A 123 -22.83 16.00 -3.07
C ASP A 123 -21.90 17.22 -2.95
N GLY A 124 -22.44 18.45 -3.00
CA GLY A 124 -21.66 19.66 -2.76
C GLY A 124 -21.02 19.73 -1.37
N ARG A 125 -21.78 19.40 -0.31
CA ARG A 125 -21.26 19.33 1.08
C ARG A 125 -20.15 18.29 1.24
N VAL A 126 -20.34 17.11 0.65
CA VAL A 126 -19.42 15.97 0.71
C VAL A 126 -18.12 16.27 -0.05
N ASN A 127 -18.22 16.75 -1.29
CA ASN A 127 -17.07 17.08 -2.12
C ASN A 127 -16.25 18.22 -1.52
N GLN A 128 -16.88 19.26 -0.99
CA GLN A 128 -16.17 20.34 -0.28
C GLN A 128 -15.39 19.82 0.94
N ALA A 129 -15.95 18.89 1.71
CA ALA A 129 -15.25 18.28 2.85
C ALA A 129 -14.05 17.45 2.40
N ALA A 130 -14.23 16.54 1.44
CA ALA A 130 -13.15 15.71 0.90
C ALA A 130 -12.02 16.55 0.26
N ALA A 131 -12.37 17.56 -0.54
CA ALA A 131 -11.44 18.53 -1.12
C ALA A 131 -10.63 19.29 -0.06
N THR A 132 -11.30 19.74 1.02
CA THR A 132 -10.65 20.44 2.13
C THR A 132 -9.68 19.52 2.88
N HIS A 133 -10.08 18.28 3.18
CA HIS A 133 -9.21 17.29 3.81
C HIS A 133 -8.01 16.90 2.93
N ALA A 134 -8.19 16.85 1.61
CA ALA A 134 -7.13 16.53 0.67
C ALA A 134 -6.12 17.67 0.56
N ALA A 135 -6.58 18.93 0.47
CA ALA A 135 -5.71 20.09 0.54
C ALA A 135 -4.94 20.16 1.89
N ASP A 136 -5.61 19.87 3.01
CA ASP A 136 -4.99 19.77 4.33
C ASP A 136 -3.94 18.64 4.41
N LEU A 137 -4.09 17.54 3.66
CA LEU A 137 -3.11 16.45 3.60
C LEU A 137 -1.91 16.81 2.72
N VAL A 138 -2.16 17.33 1.51
CA VAL A 138 -1.12 17.73 0.55
C VAL A 138 -0.15 18.71 1.19
N LEU A 139 -0.66 19.70 1.93
CA LEU A 139 0.15 20.69 2.66
C LEU A 139 0.94 20.14 3.85
N ARG A 140 0.64 18.92 4.34
CA ARG A 140 1.46 18.22 5.35
C ARG A 140 2.52 17.31 4.76
N LEU A 141 2.24 16.73 3.58
CA LEU A 141 3.15 15.78 2.92
C LEU A 141 4.13 16.43 1.94
N SER A 142 3.79 17.60 1.41
CA SER A 142 4.59 18.31 0.40
C SER A 142 5.50 19.39 1.03
N PRO A 143 6.58 19.83 0.35
CA PRO A 143 7.45 20.89 0.85
C PRO A 143 6.72 22.22 1.05
N ASN A 144 7.14 23.03 2.03
CA ASN A 144 6.54 24.34 2.34
C ASN A 144 6.92 25.42 1.30
N ARG A 145 6.36 25.30 0.10
CA ARG A 145 6.45 26.24 -1.03
C ARG A 145 5.17 26.14 -1.89
N PRO A 146 4.93 27.06 -2.84
CA PRO A 146 3.95 26.85 -3.89
C PRO A 146 4.22 25.53 -4.65
N LEU A 147 3.19 24.69 -4.75
CA LEU A 147 3.29 23.29 -5.20
C LEU A 147 2.98 23.13 -6.69
N ARG A 148 3.65 22.20 -7.37
CA ARG A 148 3.21 21.68 -8.67
C ARG A 148 2.54 20.34 -8.48
N ILE A 149 1.29 20.21 -8.93
CA ILE A 149 0.50 18.99 -8.73
C ILE A 149 0.14 18.39 -10.08
N LEU A 150 0.28 17.08 -10.24
CA LEU A 150 -0.20 16.37 -11.42
C LEU A 150 -1.58 15.76 -11.16
N THR A 151 -2.49 15.84 -12.13
CA THR A 151 -3.83 15.25 -12.04
C THR A 151 -4.29 14.61 -13.36
N HIS A 152 -5.22 13.66 -13.25
CA HIS A 152 -5.68 12.81 -14.35
C HIS A 152 -7.21 12.78 -14.47
N CYS A 153 -7.70 12.50 -15.68
CA CYS A 153 -9.12 12.51 -16.02
C CYS A 153 -9.77 13.88 -15.74
N ASN A 154 -11.06 13.89 -15.43
CA ASN A 154 -11.80 15.04 -14.94
C ASN A 154 -12.56 14.65 -13.66
N THR A 155 -12.34 15.46 -12.63
CA THR A 155 -12.79 15.26 -11.24
C THR A 155 -13.34 16.56 -10.65
N GLY A 156 -13.63 17.54 -11.51
CA GLY A 156 -14.21 18.84 -11.15
C GLY A 156 -15.72 18.81 -11.02
N ARG A 157 -16.33 20.00 -11.01
CA ARG A 157 -17.78 20.12 -10.91
C ARG A 157 -18.51 19.50 -12.10
N LEU A 158 -17.84 19.32 -13.24
CA LEU A 158 -18.40 18.63 -14.40
C LEU A 158 -18.49 17.10 -14.19
N ALA A 159 -17.73 16.51 -13.27
CA ALA A 159 -17.80 15.10 -12.92
C ALA A 159 -18.66 14.82 -11.66
N THR A 160 -18.84 15.84 -10.81
CA THR A 160 -19.76 15.84 -9.66
C THR A 160 -20.99 16.71 -9.98
N THR A 161 -21.71 17.20 -8.98
CA THR A 161 -22.64 18.33 -9.18
C THR A 161 -21.95 19.68 -9.00
N SER A 162 -21.03 19.77 -8.04
CA SER A 162 -20.37 21.02 -7.63
C SER A 162 -19.02 20.70 -6.98
N VAL A 163 -18.12 21.70 -6.95
CA VAL A 163 -16.74 21.67 -6.40
C VAL A 163 -15.78 20.69 -7.10
N GLY A 164 -16.11 19.41 -7.13
CA GLY A 164 -15.24 18.31 -7.55
C GLY A 164 -14.49 17.66 -6.38
N THR A 165 -13.83 16.52 -6.64
CA THR A 165 -13.02 15.82 -5.63
C THR A 165 -11.55 16.25 -5.69
N ALA A 166 -10.75 15.66 -6.57
CA ALA A 166 -9.34 16.01 -6.74
C ALA A 166 -9.16 17.42 -7.33
N LEU A 167 -9.96 17.81 -8.33
CA LEU A 167 -9.97 19.18 -8.83
C LEU A 167 -10.54 20.18 -7.81
N GLY A 168 -11.44 19.72 -6.92
CA GLY A 168 -11.88 20.50 -5.76
C GLY A 168 -10.73 20.77 -4.78
N ALA A 169 -9.91 19.75 -4.49
CA ALA A 169 -8.70 19.93 -3.68
C ALA A 169 -7.70 20.92 -4.31
N LEU A 170 -7.57 20.89 -5.64
CA LEU A 170 -6.76 21.86 -6.40
C LEU A 170 -7.32 23.29 -6.32
N ARG A 171 -8.66 23.48 -6.39
CA ARG A 171 -9.31 24.78 -6.14
C ARG A 171 -9.00 25.30 -4.73
N VAL A 172 -9.17 24.46 -3.71
CA VAL A 172 -8.86 24.81 -2.30
C VAL A 172 -7.36 25.13 -2.10
N LEU A 173 -6.44 24.45 -2.80
CA LEU A 173 -5.00 24.77 -2.76
C LEU A 173 -4.69 26.11 -3.46
N HIS A 174 -5.40 26.44 -4.54
CA HIS A 174 -5.27 27.73 -5.23
C HIS A 174 -5.81 28.90 -4.39
N GLU A 175 -7.00 28.75 -3.80
CA GLU A 175 -7.61 29.73 -2.88
C GLU A 175 -6.70 30.07 -1.68
N ARG A 176 -5.93 29.09 -1.21
CA ARG A 176 -4.92 29.23 -0.15
C ARG A 176 -3.60 29.85 -0.62
N GLY A 177 -3.44 30.14 -1.91
CA GLY A 177 -2.19 30.64 -2.50
C GLY A 177 -1.04 29.62 -2.51
N ALA A 178 -1.34 28.32 -2.32
CA ALA A 178 -0.34 27.27 -2.14
C ALA A 178 -0.06 26.46 -3.42
N LEU A 179 -0.78 26.71 -4.51
CA LEU A 179 -0.63 26.04 -5.79
C LEU A 179 0.14 26.94 -6.78
N ALA A 180 1.31 26.48 -7.24
CA ALA A 180 2.05 27.14 -8.32
C ALA A 180 1.48 26.78 -9.69
N GLU A 181 1.18 25.50 -9.93
CA GLU A 181 0.74 25.00 -11.24
C GLU A 181 0.07 23.62 -11.12
N VAL A 182 -0.89 23.34 -12.01
CA VAL A 182 -1.40 21.99 -12.27
C VAL A 182 -0.84 21.44 -13.59
N ILE A 183 -0.23 20.26 -13.57
CA ILE A 183 0.02 19.47 -14.77
C ILE A 183 -1.17 18.54 -14.99
N VAL A 184 -1.77 18.61 -16.18
CA VAL A 184 -2.98 17.87 -16.54
C VAL A 184 -2.64 16.85 -17.63
N ASP A 185 -2.88 15.58 -17.36
CA ASP A 185 -2.79 14.52 -18.37
C ASP A 185 -3.97 14.61 -19.34
N GLU A 186 -3.73 14.50 -20.65
CA GLU A 186 -4.77 14.67 -21.68
C GLU A 186 -5.97 13.71 -21.49
N THR A 187 -5.68 12.51 -20.95
CA THR A 187 -6.58 11.40 -20.68
C THR A 187 -7.18 10.75 -21.92
N ARG A 188 -6.37 10.02 -22.70
CA ARG A 188 -6.88 9.18 -23.80
C ARG A 188 -7.76 8.02 -23.27
N PRO A 189 -8.71 7.51 -24.07
CA PRO A 189 -9.05 7.96 -25.41
C PRO A 189 -9.99 9.19 -25.47
N LEU A 190 -10.80 9.46 -24.45
CA LEU A 190 -11.92 10.42 -24.50
C LEU A 190 -11.54 11.89 -24.18
N LEU A 191 -10.26 12.13 -23.89
CA LEU A 191 -9.63 13.42 -23.64
C LEU A 191 -10.28 14.23 -22.51
N GLN A 192 -10.54 13.59 -21.35
CA GLN A 192 -11.17 14.25 -20.21
C GLN A 192 -10.34 15.41 -19.65
N GLY A 193 -9.04 15.20 -19.41
CA GLY A 193 -8.16 16.23 -18.87
C GLY A 193 -8.01 17.41 -19.84
N ALA A 194 -7.72 17.11 -21.11
CA ALA A 194 -7.56 18.13 -22.15
C ALA A 194 -8.84 18.92 -22.47
N ARG A 195 -10.03 18.28 -22.40
CA ARG A 195 -11.29 18.92 -22.82
C ARG A 195 -12.09 19.55 -21.67
N LEU A 196 -11.98 19.03 -20.45
CA LEU A 196 -12.77 19.49 -19.30
C LEU A 196 -11.90 20.03 -18.17
N THR A 197 -10.86 19.31 -17.75
CA THR A 197 -10.05 19.73 -16.58
C THR A 197 -9.26 20.99 -16.89
N ALA A 198 -8.60 21.07 -18.04
CA ALA A 198 -7.99 22.31 -18.52
C ALA A 198 -9.01 23.45 -18.70
N TRP A 199 -10.25 23.14 -19.08
CA TRP A 199 -11.33 24.14 -19.21
C TRP A 199 -11.79 24.67 -17.84
N GLU A 200 -12.03 23.79 -16.87
CA GLU A 200 -12.41 24.16 -15.49
C GLU A 200 -11.27 24.88 -14.72
N LEU A 201 -10.01 24.57 -15.04
CA LEU A 201 -8.84 25.27 -14.49
C LEU A 201 -8.67 26.65 -15.12
N ALA A 202 -8.79 26.78 -16.45
CA ALA A 202 -8.75 28.06 -17.15
C ALA A 202 -9.87 29.01 -16.68
N GLU A 203 -11.08 28.48 -16.51
CA GLU A 203 -12.25 29.22 -16.03
C GLU A 203 -12.11 29.63 -14.55
N ALA A 204 -11.48 28.80 -13.71
CA ALA A 204 -11.13 29.15 -12.33
C ALA A 204 -9.89 30.07 -12.21
N GLY A 205 -9.22 30.41 -13.31
CA GLY A 205 -7.97 31.21 -13.28
C GLY A 205 -6.75 30.46 -12.74
N ILE A 206 -6.82 29.14 -12.58
CA ILE A 206 -5.77 28.31 -11.99
C ILE A 206 -4.65 28.08 -13.02
N PRO A 207 -3.37 28.40 -12.71
CA PRO A 207 -2.25 28.14 -13.60
C PRO A 207 -2.10 26.64 -13.89
N HIS A 208 -2.02 26.27 -15.16
CA HIS A 208 -1.90 24.88 -15.57
C HIS A 208 -1.22 24.70 -16.94
N ARG A 209 -0.65 23.51 -17.16
CA ARG A 209 -0.16 23.03 -18.46
C ARG A 209 -0.72 21.64 -18.76
N LEU A 210 -0.93 21.37 -20.04
CA LEU A 210 -1.39 20.09 -20.55
C LEU A 210 -0.20 19.22 -20.96
N THR A 211 -0.22 17.93 -20.63
CA THR A 211 0.72 16.92 -21.12
C THR A 211 -0.02 15.76 -21.78
N ILE A 212 0.67 15.01 -22.64
CA ILE A 212 0.19 13.69 -23.09
C ILE A 212 0.44 12.65 -21.99
N ASP A 213 -0.44 11.67 -21.87
CA ASP A 213 -0.41 10.66 -20.79
C ASP A 213 0.98 9.98 -20.70
N SER A 214 1.57 9.61 -21.84
CA SER A 214 2.88 8.92 -21.90
C SER A 214 4.09 9.80 -21.50
N ALA A 215 3.91 11.10 -21.31
CA ALA A 215 4.95 12.01 -20.83
C ALA A 215 4.80 12.36 -19.34
N ALA A 216 3.73 11.93 -18.66
CA ALA A 216 3.45 12.26 -17.27
C ALA A 216 4.54 11.76 -16.29
N ALA A 217 5.05 10.54 -16.50
CA ALA A 217 6.17 10.00 -15.72
C ALA A 217 7.46 10.82 -15.90
N TRP A 218 7.70 11.36 -17.10
CA TRP A 218 8.82 12.26 -17.36
C TRP A 218 8.61 13.64 -16.72
N ALA A 219 7.38 14.16 -16.73
CA ALA A 219 7.03 15.40 -16.03
C ALA A 219 7.25 15.27 -14.51
N ILE A 220 6.90 14.11 -13.91
CA ILE A 220 7.24 13.81 -12.51
C ILE A 220 8.77 13.84 -12.29
N ALA A 221 9.54 13.27 -13.20
CA ALA A 221 11.00 13.22 -13.11
C ALA A 221 11.70 14.60 -13.29
N THR A 222 11.18 15.51 -14.12
CA THR A 222 11.89 16.75 -14.52
C THR A 222 11.23 18.07 -14.12
N GLU A 223 9.89 18.14 -14.03
CA GLU A 223 9.18 19.40 -13.73
C GLU A 223 9.10 19.68 -12.23
N GLY A 224 9.58 18.78 -11.37
CA GLY A 224 9.53 18.93 -9.90
C GLY A 224 8.11 18.95 -9.36
N ILE A 225 7.34 17.92 -9.72
CA ILE A 225 5.99 17.65 -9.21
C ILE A 225 6.08 17.29 -7.72
N ASP A 226 5.23 17.89 -6.89
CA ASP A 226 5.22 17.72 -5.44
C ASP A 226 4.28 16.59 -4.98
N ALA A 227 3.20 16.33 -5.72
CA ALA A 227 2.28 15.20 -5.51
C ALA A 227 1.44 14.92 -6.76
N VAL A 228 0.86 13.72 -6.82
CA VAL A 228 -0.20 13.36 -7.77
C VAL A 228 -1.53 13.29 -7.02
N ILE A 229 -2.59 13.92 -7.55
CA ILE A 229 -3.94 13.87 -6.96
C ILE A 229 -4.96 13.43 -8.02
N VAL A 230 -5.69 12.35 -7.74
CA VAL A 230 -6.68 11.75 -8.66
C VAL A 230 -8.01 11.46 -7.97
N GLY A 231 -9.05 11.21 -8.76
CA GLY A 231 -10.33 10.68 -8.27
C GLY A 231 -10.36 9.15 -8.19
N ALA A 232 -11.54 8.59 -7.99
CA ALA A 232 -11.81 7.16 -8.15
C ALA A 232 -13.21 6.92 -8.73
N ASP A 233 -13.36 5.84 -9.49
CA ASP A 233 -14.66 5.28 -9.91
C ASP A 233 -15.14 4.19 -8.93
N ARG A 234 -14.22 3.48 -8.26
CA ARG A 234 -14.50 2.54 -7.15
C ARG A 234 -13.26 2.34 -6.28
N ILE A 235 -13.44 2.14 -4.98
CA ILE A 235 -12.38 1.72 -4.04
C ILE A 235 -12.85 0.44 -3.33
N THR A 236 -12.07 -0.63 -3.35
CA THR A 236 -12.46 -1.95 -2.80
C THR A 236 -12.16 -2.09 -1.31
N ALA A 237 -12.58 -3.20 -0.69
CA ALA A 237 -12.40 -3.44 0.75
C ALA A 237 -10.92 -3.54 1.17
N ASP A 238 -10.03 -4.06 0.32
CA ASP A 238 -8.57 -4.01 0.49
C ASP A 238 -7.96 -2.61 0.24
N GLY A 239 -8.74 -1.68 -0.29
CA GLY A 239 -8.32 -0.33 -0.64
C GLY A 239 -7.75 -0.16 -2.04
N ALA A 240 -7.78 -1.18 -2.91
CA ALA A 240 -7.41 -1.01 -4.31
C ALA A 240 -8.38 -0.04 -5.02
N VAL A 241 -7.85 0.77 -5.94
CA VAL A 241 -8.58 1.90 -6.53
C VAL A 241 -8.77 1.68 -8.03
N ALA A 242 -10.01 1.47 -8.47
CA ALA A 242 -10.35 1.59 -9.87
C ALA A 242 -10.62 3.05 -10.23
N ASN A 243 -9.92 3.55 -11.24
CA ASN A 243 -10.07 4.89 -11.78
C ASN A 243 -9.74 4.88 -13.28
N LYS A 244 -9.79 6.03 -13.95
CA LYS A 244 -9.49 6.17 -15.38
C LYS A 244 -8.16 5.53 -15.78
N ILE A 245 -8.16 4.81 -16.91
CA ILE A 245 -6.95 4.22 -17.52
C ILE A 245 -5.81 5.25 -17.61
N GLY A 246 -4.63 4.87 -17.14
CA GLY A 246 -3.47 5.73 -16.88
C GLY A 246 -3.21 5.98 -15.39
N THR A 247 -4.20 5.79 -14.50
CA THR A 247 -4.04 6.05 -13.06
C THR A 247 -2.97 5.17 -12.42
N TYR A 248 -2.97 3.87 -12.73
CA TYR A 248 -1.97 2.92 -12.25
C TYR A 248 -0.54 3.29 -12.71
N MET A 249 -0.39 3.80 -13.93
CA MET A 249 0.90 4.28 -14.46
C MET A 249 1.42 5.48 -13.65
N LEU A 250 0.54 6.41 -13.29
CA LEU A 250 0.89 7.55 -12.44
C LEU A 250 1.27 7.13 -11.02
N ALA A 251 0.57 6.14 -10.46
CA ALA A 251 0.87 5.60 -9.13
C ALA A 251 2.25 4.91 -9.08
N LEU A 252 2.61 4.16 -10.14
CA LEU A 252 3.95 3.60 -10.31
C LEU A 252 5.02 4.69 -10.40
N ALA A 253 4.80 5.74 -11.20
CA ALA A 253 5.75 6.84 -11.36
C ALA A 253 5.91 7.66 -10.05
N ALA A 254 4.80 7.98 -9.37
CA ALA A 254 4.82 8.66 -8.08
C ALA A 254 5.59 7.85 -7.03
N ARG A 255 5.34 6.54 -6.95
CA ARG A 255 6.05 5.62 -6.05
C ARG A 255 7.55 5.54 -6.36
N HIS A 256 7.94 5.52 -7.63
CA HIS A 256 9.35 5.49 -8.05
C HIS A 256 10.10 6.78 -7.69
N HIS A 257 9.46 7.94 -7.86
CA HIS A 257 10.05 9.24 -7.54
C HIS A 257 9.82 9.71 -6.08
N GLY A 258 9.17 8.89 -5.26
CA GLY A 258 8.98 9.15 -3.83
C GLY A 258 7.98 10.26 -3.48
N ILE A 259 7.10 10.65 -4.42
CA ILE A 259 6.09 11.71 -4.20
C ILE A 259 4.73 11.12 -3.79
N PRO A 260 3.91 11.83 -3.00
CA PRO A 260 2.59 11.36 -2.59
C PRO A 260 1.66 11.10 -3.78
N PHE A 261 0.97 9.97 -3.75
CA PHE A 261 -0.13 9.64 -4.64
C PHE A 261 -1.45 9.60 -3.84
N ILE A 262 -2.30 10.60 -4.05
CA ILE A 262 -3.48 10.87 -3.21
C ILE A 262 -4.75 10.69 -4.02
N VAL A 263 -5.67 9.87 -3.50
CA VAL A 263 -6.97 9.57 -4.11
C VAL A 263 -8.06 10.32 -3.34
N VAL A 264 -8.82 11.19 -4.01
CA VAL A 264 -9.90 11.97 -3.40
C VAL A 264 -11.25 11.50 -3.96
N ALA A 265 -12.06 10.89 -3.10
CA ALA A 265 -13.35 10.32 -3.45
C ALA A 265 -14.28 10.32 -2.23
N PRO A 266 -15.61 10.48 -2.41
CA PRO A 266 -16.54 10.36 -1.29
C PRO A 266 -16.59 8.93 -0.75
N GLU A 267 -17.02 8.75 0.50
CA GLU A 267 -17.17 7.42 1.13
C GLU A 267 -18.13 6.53 0.31
N SER A 268 -19.11 7.13 -0.37
CA SER A 268 -20.02 6.44 -1.30
C SER A 268 -19.36 5.80 -2.53
N THR A 269 -18.08 6.09 -2.81
CA THR A 269 -17.26 5.41 -3.83
C THR A 269 -16.57 4.14 -3.28
N ARG A 270 -16.61 3.90 -1.96
CA ARG A 270 -16.04 2.70 -1.34
C ARG A 270 -17.02 1.54 -1.41
N ASP A 271 -16.64 0.54 -2.20
CA ASP A 271 -17.35 -0.73 -2.36
C ASP A 271 -16.73 -1.78 -1.44
N ILE A 272 -17.15 -1.73 -0.17
CA ILE A 272 -16.76 -2.71 0.86
C ILE A 272 -17.31 -4.13 0.62
N ALA A 273 -18.14 -4.34 -0.40
CA ALA A 273 -18.63 -5.67 -0.78
C ALA A 273 -17.73 -6.35 -1.82
N THR A 274 -16.99 -5.57 -2.63
CA THR A 274 -15.94 -6.08 -3.52
C THR A 274 -14.64 -6.22 -2.74
N ALA A 275 -14.19 -7.46 -2.53
CA ALA A 275 -13.09 -7.77 -1.60
C ALA A 275 -11.74 -7.18 -2.03
N SER A 276 -11.39 -7.31 -3.31
CA SER A 276 -10.10 -6.87 -3.83
C SER A 276 -10.17 -6.22 -5.20
N GLY A 277 -9.11 -5.50 -5.56
CA GLY A 277 -8.94 -4.94 -6.91
C GLY A 277 -9.02 -5.99 -8.05
N ARG A 278 -8.81 -7.28 -7.75
CA ARG A 278 -8.89 -8.38 -8.73
C ARG A 278 -10.32 -8.77 -9.08
N ASP A 279 -11.28 -8.41 -8.23
CA ASP A 279 -12.70 -8.73 -8.39
C ASP A 279 -13.43 -7.67 -9.26
N ILE A 280 -12.73 -6.61 -9.67
CA ILE A 280 -13.27 -5.51 -10.50
C ILE A 280 -13.24 -5.90 -11.98
N VAL A 281 -14.43 -6.08 -12.57
CA VAL A 281 -14.57 -6.27 -14.03
C VAL A 281 -14.37 -4.93 -14.75
N VAL A 282 -13.21 -4.75 -15.38
CA VAL A 282 -12.86 -3.54 -16.14
C VAL A 282 -13.68 -3.45 -17.44
N GLU A 283 -14.41 -2.34 -17.61
CA GLU A 283 -15.16 -2.01 -18.84
C GLU A 283 -14.21 -1.93 -20.05
N GLN A 284 -14.44 -2.78 -21.07
CA GLN A 284 -13.78 -2.69 -22.38
C GLN A 284 -14.68 -1.91 -23.35
N ARG A 285 -14.14 -0.88 -24.00
CA ARG A 285 -14.90 0.05 -24.85
C ARG A 285 -14.62 -0.14 -26.34
N ALA A 286 -15.45 0.47 -27.17
CA ALA A 286 -15.39 0.33 -28.63
C ALA A 286 -14.05 0.81 -29.21
N ALA A 287 -13.57 0.12 -30.25
CA ALA A 287 -12.29 0.43 -30.91
C ALA A 287 -12.23 1.86 -31.46
N ALA A 288 -13.36 2.40 -31.92
CA ALA A 288 -13.48 3.72 -32.54
C ALA A 288 -13.03 4.91 -31.66
N GLU A 289 -12.98 4.74 -30.33
CA GLU A 289 -12.45 5.77 -29.41
C GLU A 289 -10.93 5.88 -29.49
N VAL A 290 -10.26 4.77 -29.80
CA VAL A 290 -8.80 4.69 -29.95
C VAL A 290 -8.40 4.95 -31.40
N THR A 291 -9.08 4.31 -32.36
CA THR A 291 -8.76 4.37 -33.80
C THR A 291 -9.26 5.62 -34.52
N GLY A 292 -9.92 6.55 -33.83
CA GLY A 292 -10.27 7.86 -34.35
C GLY A 292 -10.53 8.89 -33.26
N PHE A 293 -10.65 10.15 -33.65
CA PHE A 293 -11.07 11.26 -32.79
C PHE A 293 -11.87 12.29 -33.58
N GLY A 294 -12.97 12.81 -33.01
CA GLY A 294 -13.81 13.82 -33.66
C GLY A 294 -14.43 13.40 -35.00
N GLY A 295 -14.54 12.10 -35.27
CA GLY A 295 -14.99 11.55 -36.56
C GLY A 295 -13.87 11.33 -37.58
N VAL A 296 -12.61 11.69 -37.27
CA VAL A 296 -11.45 11.49 -38.14
C VAL A 296 -10.69 10.23 -37.69
N PRO A 297 -10.42 9.26 -38.59
CA PRO A 297 -9.58 8.10 -38.28
C PRO A 297 -8.14 8.49 -37.96
N THR A 298 -7.56 7.85 -36.94
CA THR A 298 -6.17 8.01 -36.49
C THR A 298 -5.37 6.70 -36.59
N ALA A 299 -6.02 5.59 -36.94
CA ALA A 299 -5.40 4.29 -37.21
C ALA A 299 -5.98 3.65 -38.49
N PRO A 300 -5.31 2.65 -39.11
CA PRO A 300 -5.83 1.94 -40.27
C PRO A 300 -7.18 1.25 -40.02
N GLU A 301 -8.00 1.14 -41.06
CA GLU A 301 -9.27 0.42 -41.01
C GLU A 301 -9.08 -1.04 -40.55
N GLY A 302 -10.01 -1.56 -39.75
CA GLY A 302 -9.93 -2.92 -39.20
C GLY A 302 -8.91 -3.13 -38.07
N THR A 303 -8.18 -2.09 -37.63
CA THR A 303 -7.25 -2.17 -36.51
C THR A 303 -7.96 -2.63 -35.23
N ARG A 304 -7.53 -3.76 -34.67
CA ARG A 304 -8.02 -4.28 -33.38
C ARG A 304 -7.38 -3.50 -32.23
N THR A 305 -8.14 -3.25 -31.17
CA THR A 305 -7.73 -2.44 -30.01
C THR A 305 -7.85 -3.22 -28.70
N PHE A 306 -6.96 -2.91 -27.77
CA PHE A 306 -7.22 -3.07 -26.33
C PHE A 306 -7.66 -1.70 -25.81
N ASN A 307 -8.87 -1.59 -25.26
CA ASN A 307 -9.44 -0.31 -24.81
C ASN A 307 -10.14 -0.47 -23.43
N PRO A 308 -9.36 -0.76 -22.37
CA PRO A 308 -9.88 -0.68 -21.01
C PRO A 308 -10.24 0.77 -20.67
N ALA A 309 -11.45 1.00 -20.19
CA ALA A 309 -11.88 2.32 -19.75
C ALA A 309 -11.25 2.74 -18.42
N PHE A 310 -10.76 1.78 -17.64
CA PHE A 310 -10.26 1.96 -16.28
C PHE A 310 -9.03 1.08 -16.08
N ASP A 311 -8.17 1.43 -15.13
CA ASP A 311 -7.23 0.48 -14.53
C ASP A 311 -7.49 0.37 -13.03
N VAL A 312 -6.75 -0.53 -12.37
CA VAL A 312 -6.83 -0.76 -10.93
C VAL A 312 -5.46 -0.49 -10.34
N THR A 313 -5.38 0.52 -9.50
CA THR A 313 -4.19 0.87 -8.72
C THR A 313 -4.18 0.08 -7.42
N PRO A 314 -3.18 -0.78 -7.17
CA PRO A 314 -3.04 -1.51 -5.91
C PRO A 314 -2.87 -0.58 -4.69
N PRO A 315 -3.36 -0.95 -3.49
CA PRO A 315 -3.34 -0.08 -2.31
C PRO A 315 -1.92 0.30 -1.87
N GLU A 316 -0.91 -0.55 -2.13
CA GLU A 316 0.50 -0.28 -1.81
C GLU A 316 1.15 0.84 -2.64
N LEU A 317 0.48 1.31 -3.70
CA LEU A 317 0.88 2.50 -4.47
C LEU A 317 0.10 3.77 -4.08
N VAL A 318 -0.91 3.66 -3.21
CA VAL A 318 -1.76 4.78 -2.78
C VAL A 318 -1.26 5.30 -1.44
N THR A 319 -0.78 6.54 -1.40
CA THR A 319 -0.31 7.17 -0.15
C THR A 319 -1.46 7.48 0.80
N ALA A 320 -2.62 7.86 0.28
CA ALA A 320 -3.85 7.96 1.06
C ALA A 320 -5.11 7.96 0.16
N VAL A 321 -6.21 7.48 0.71
CA VAL A 321 -7.58 7.81 0.26
C VAL A 321 -8.13 8.92 1.16
N VAL A 322 -8.82 9.90 0.58
CA VAL A 322 -9.38 11.04 1.31
C VAL A 322 -10.86 11.22 0.99
N THR A 323 -11.69 11.21 2.04
CA THR A 323 -13.15 11.29 1.99
C THR A 323 -13.67 12.45 2.84
N GLU A 324 -14.99 12.68 2.83
CA GLU A 324 -15.70 13.61 3.71
C GLU A 324 -15.50 13.30 5.21
N TYR A 325 -15.07 12.08 5.56
CA TYR A 325 -14.76 11.66 6.94
C TYR A 325 -13.27 11.77 7.30
N GLY A 326 -12.42 12.22 6.37
CA GLY A 326 -11.00 12.50 6.62
C GLY A 326 -10.05 11.67 5.76
N VAL A 327 -8.85 11.42 6.28
CA VAL A 327 -7.76 10.72 5.58
C VAL A 327 -7.65 9.28 6.05
N LEU A 328 -7.56 8.34 5.09
CA LEU A 328 -7.24 6.93 5.24
C LEU A 328 -5.82 6.68 4.69
N GLU A 329 -4.83 6.66 5.58
CA GLU A 329 -3.41 6.38 5.25
C GLU A 329 -3.14 4.88 5.00
N HIS A 330 -4.12 4.05 5.34
CA HIS A 330 -4.23 2.64 4.96
C HIS A 330 -5.58 2.46 4.23
N PRO A 331 -5.62 2.46 2.88
CA PRO A 331 -6.87 2.52 2.10
C PRO A 331 -7.92 1.43 2.40
N GLY A 332 -7.51 0.26 2.91
CA GLY A 332 -8.39 -0.82 3.36
C GLY A 332 -8.98 -0.65 4.77
N GLU A 333 -8.72 0.44 5.49
CA GLU A 333 -9.33 0.69 6.80
C GLU A 333 -10.83 0.93 6.70
N VAL A 334 -11.63 0.23 7.50
CA VAL A 334 -13.06 0.54 7.69
C VAL A 334 -13.19 1.50 8.86
N ARG A 335 -13.59 2.75 8.57
CA ARG A 335 -14.04 3.70 9.59
C ARG A 335 -15.56 3.70 9.68
N THR A 336 -16.07 3.82 10.90
CA THR A 336 -17.48 4.08 11.16
C THR A 336 -17.71 5.59 11.28
N ALA A 337 -18.97 6.02 11.16
CA ALA A 337 -19.33 7.43 11.41
C ALA A 337 -19.01 7.90 12.85
N ALA A 338 -18.79 6.98 13.80
CA ALA A 338 -18.35 7.32 15.15
C ALA A 338 -16.87 7.72 15.22
N ASP A 339 -16.01 7.18 14.34
CA ASP A 339 -14.57 7.45 14.36
C ASP A 339 -14.24 8.88 13.91
N ALA A 340 -15.03 9.42 12.99
CA ALA A 340 -15.00 10.84 12.61
C ALA A 340 -15.37 11.78 13.79
N GLN A 341 -16.24 11.32 14.70
CA GLN A 341 -16.59 12.06 15.92
C GLN A 341 -15.37 12.17 16.86
N THR A 342 -14.56 11.11 16.95
CA THR A 342 -13.37 11.04 17.82
C THR A 342 -12.28 12.03 17.41
N GLN A 343 -12.09 12.31 16.12
CA GLN A 343 -11.08 13.29 15.67
C GLN A 343 -11.38 14.74 16.07
N LYS A 344 -12.63 15.11 16.44
CA LYS A 344 -12.90 16.43 17.03
C LYS A 344 -12.22 16.63 18.40
N VAL A 345 -11.97 15.57 19.15
CA VAL A 345 -11.39 15.65 20.50
C VAL A 345 -9.93 16.12 20.46
N TYR A 346 -9.17 15.74 19.42
CA TYR A 346 -7.75 16.11 19.28
C TYR A 346 -7.49 17.55 18.80
N ARG A 347 -8.53 18.35 18.54
CA ARG A 347 -8.39 19.80 18.25
C ARG A 347 -8.54 20.72 19.49
N GLN A 348 -8.66 20.16 20.70
CA GLN A 348 -8.72 20.95 21.95
C GLN A 348 -7.61 20.59 22.94
N ALA A 349 -6.41 21.14 22.70
CA ALA A 349 -5.41 21.30 23.76
C ALA A 349 -5.83 22.44 24.73
N PRO A 350 -5.40 22.44 26.00
CA PRO A 350 -6.00 23.31 27.02
C PRO A 350 -5.65 24.80 26.87
N ALA A 351 -6.55 25.67 27.33
CA ALA A 351 -6.31 27.10 27.45
C ALA A 351 -5.30 27.41 28.58
N GLY A 352 -4.02 27.56 28.23
CA GLY A 352 -2.98 28.09 29.13
C GLY A 352 -3.16 29.60 29.35
N THR A 353 -3.03 30.06 30.59
CA THR A 353 -3.35 31.43 31.00
C THR A 353 -2.22 32.45 30.77
N ASN A 354 -2.60 33.71 30.59
CA ASN A 354 -1.72 34.86 30.31
C ASN A 354 -0.57 35.05 31.31
N GLY A 355 0.58 35.49 30.79
CA GLY A 355 1.62 36.22 31.52
C GLY A 355 2.19 37.32 30.62
N ALA A 356 2.23 38.58 31.07
CA ALA A 356 2.53 39.73 30.22
C ALA A 356 3.96 40.27 30.39
N GLY A 357 4.56 40.77 29.31
CA GLY A 357 5.85 41.48 29.31
C GLY A 357 6.13 42.10 27.93
N GLY A 358 6.03 43.43 27.82
CA GLY A 358 6.07 44.14 26.53
C GLY A 358 7.45 44.67 26.10
N HIS A 359 7.43 45.68 25.20
CA HIS A 359 8.56 46.31 24.48
C HIS A 359 9.10 45.50 23.28
N SER A 360 9.66 46.12 22.22
CA SER A 360 9.39 47.44 21.62
C SER A 360 10.06 47.53 20.24
N GLY A 361 9.31 48.00 19.24
CA GLY A 361 9.66 48.35 17.85
C GLY A 361 11.08 48.17 17.27
N SER A 362 11.13 47.69 16.02
CA SER A 362 12.00 48.29 14.99
C SER A 362 11.47 48.03 13.57
N THR A 363 11.49 49.06 12.73
CA THR A 363 11.25 48.99 11.27
C THR A 363 12.57 49.03 10.53
N LEU A 364 12.74 48.21 9.48
CA LEU A 364 13.67 48.37 8.35
C LEU A 364 13.20 47.32 7.30
N THR A 365 12.63 47.68 6.15
CA THR A 365 13.33 47.95 4.86
C THR A 365 14.62 47.11 4.69
N GLY A 366 14.82 46.30 3.65
CA GLY A 366 14.07 46.12 2.40
C GLY A 366 14.94 46.51 1.21
N THR A 367 15.58 45.52 0.58
CA THR A 367 16.49 45.70 -0.56
C THR A 367 16.45 44.48 -1.49
N THR A 368 16.53 44.70 -2.80
CA THR A 368 16.47 43.66 -3.83
C THR A 368 17.85 43.17 -4.26
N PRO A 369 17.97 41.93 -4.78
CA PRO A 369 19.25 41.38 -5.24
C PRO A 369 19.67 41.88 -6.64
N ARG A 370 20.95 41.70 -6.97
CA ARG A 370 21.49 41.77 -8.34
C ARG A 370 22.21 40.45 -8.70
N PRO A 371 22.35 40.09 -9.99
CA PRO A 371 22.50 38.68 -10.38
C PRO A 371 23.86 38.27 -10.97
N ALA A 372 24.00 36.94 -11.10
CA ALA A 372 24.72 36.17 -12.12
C ALA A 372 26.26 36.18 -12.20
N THR A 373 26.79 34.96 -12.30
CA THR A 373 27.93 34.56 -13.17
C THR A 373 27.76 33.08 -13.56
N GLU A 374 28.33 32.70 -14.70
CA GLU A 374 28.24 31.36 -15.31
C GLU A 374 29.49 30.52 -14.99
N PRO A 375 29.42 29.17 -15.04
CA PRO A 375 30.59 28.29 -15.16
C PRO A 375 30.86 27.92 -16.63
N THR A 376 32.13 27.99 -17.05
CA THR A 376 32.58 27.56 -18.40
C THR A 376 32.92 26.07 -18.46
N GLU A 377 32.82 25.48 -19.65
CA GLU A 377 33.30 24.12 -19.95
C GLU A 377 34.83 24.01 -19.83
N GLU A 378 35.35 22.81 -19.57
CA GLU A 378 36.48 22.29 -20.35
C GLU A 378 36.49 20.75 -20.42
N ARG A 379 37.10 20.20 -21.48
CA ARG A 379 37.25 18.76 -21.74
C ARG A 379 38.72 18.37 -21.70
N SER A 380 39.03 17.11 -21.39
CA SER A 380 40.21 16.43 -21.95
C SER A 380 39.96 14.93 -22.13
N ASP A 381 40.78 14.28 -22.97
CA ASP A 381 40.47 12.99 -23.58
C ASP A 381 41.69 12.05 -23.66
N HIS A 382 41.41 10.75 -23.63
CA HIS A 382 42.13 9.61 -24.25
C HIS A 382 43.28 8.81 -23.55
N PRO A 383 43.31 7.45 -23.73
CA PRO A 383 44.31 6.50 -23.20
C PRO A 383 45.27 5.92 -24.28
N PRO A 384 46.18 4.96 -23.96
CA PRO A 384 45.92 3.50 -24.17
C PRO A 384 46.59 2.63 -23.05
N ALA A 385 46.94 1.32 -23.10
CA ALA A 385 47.03 0.28 -24.16
C ALA A 385 47.13 -1.18 -23.59
N THR A 386 46.77 -2.21 -24.40
CA THR A 386 47.38 -3.58 -24.55
C THR A 386 47.58 -4.56 -23.36
N GLU A 387 47.64 -5.92 -23.50
CA GLU A 387 47.10 -6.94 -24.46
C GLU A 387 47.47 -8.41 -24.02
N THR A 388 46.83 -9.46 -24.57
CA THR A 388 47.20 -10.93 -24.55
C THR A 388 47.08 -11.71 -23.22
N THR A 389 47.05 -13.07 -23.08
CA THR A 389 47.29 -14.28 -23.95
C THR A 389 46.25 -15.43 -23.71
N GLU A 390 46.38 -16.59 -24.39
CA GLU A 390 45.42 -17.72 -24.51
C GLU A 390 45.73 -19.04 -23.70
N GLY A 391 44.76 -19.98 -23.66
CA GLY A 391 44.97 -21.45 -23.53
C GLY A 391 44.90 -22.09 -22.12
N GLY A 392 44.52 -23.36 -21.88
CA GLY A 392 44.04 -24.47 -22.76
C GLY A 392 43.65 -25.75 -21.94
N LEU A 393 43.07 -26.79 -22.57
CA LEU A 393 42.42 -27.96 -21.91
C LEU A 393 42.93 -29.35 -22.42
N PRO A 394 42.97 -30.41 -21.57
CA PRO A 394 42.61 -31.78 -22.01
C PRO A 394 41.78 -32.63 -20.98
N LYS A 395 41.56 -33.95 -21.23
CA LYS A 395 40.47 -34.79 -20.65
C LYS A 395 40.87 -36.23 -20.20
N ARG A 396 39.96 -36.91 -19.45
CA ARG A 396 39.71 -38.37 -19.19
C ARG A 396 40.36 -39.02 -17.93
N ILE A 397 39.73 -39.88 -17.06
CA ILE A 397 38.69 -40.97 -17.12
C ILE A 397 39.29 -42.34 -17.59
N PRO A 398 39.03 -43.57 -17.00
CA PRO A 398 37.83 -44.11 -16.29
C PRO A 398 38.02 -45.09 -15.05
N SER A 399 36.94 -45.83 -14.69
CA SER A 399 36.75 -47.09 -13.88
C SER A 399 36.70 -47.00 -12.33
N GLU A 400 35.69 -47.49 -11.56
CA GLU A 400 34.89 -48.77 -11.47
C GLU A 400 35.60 -49.86 -10.61
N ALA A 401 35.00 -50.70 -9.74
CA ALA A 401 33.62 -50.99 -9.23
C ALA A 401 33.74 -51.79 -7.86
N SER A 402 32.78 -52.33 -7.09
CA SER A 402 31.28 -52.33 -6.93
C SER A 402 30.86 -53.24 -5.72
N LEU A 403 29.54 -53.31 -5.37
CA LEU A 403 28.79 -54.37 -4.59
C LEU A 403 28.55 -54.23 -3.06
N GLU A 404 27.53 -54.96 -2.57
CA GLU A 404 26.75 -54.75 -1.33
C GLU A 404 26.52 -56.05 -0.50
N SER A 405 26.04 -55.95 0.76
CA SER A 405 24.81 -56.63 1.30
C SER A 405 24.70 -56.62 2.86
N ARG A 406 23.66 -57.28 3.43
CA ARG A 406 23.12 -57.17 4.82
C ARG A 406 23.22 -58.55 5.55
N ALA A 407 22.75 -58.87 6.78
CA ALA A 407 21.86 -58.24 7.78
C ALA A 407 21.96 -58.94 9.19
N GLU A 408 21.34 -58.35 10.25
CA GLU A 408 20.65 -59.00 11.41
C GLU A 408 21.45 -59.93 12.39
N THR A 409 21.07 -60.29 13.65
CA THR A 409 19.99 -59.97 14.66
C THR A 409 20.43 -60.47 16.08
N ALA A 410 19.76 -60.04 17.19
CA ALA A 410 19.34 -60.86 18.39
C ALA A 410 19.20 -60.07 19.74
N GLU A 411 18.38 -60.61 20.67
CA GLU A 411 18.02 -60.13 22.04
C GLU A 411 17.42 -61.33 22.86
N PRO A 412 17.04 -61.27 24.17
CA PRO A 412 17.36 -60.34 25.27
C PRO A 412 18.21 -61.04 26.37
N PRO A 413 17.80 -61.52 27.59
CA PRO A 413 16.53 -61.52 28.37
C PRO A 413 16.58 -60.60 29.64
N ALA A 414 15.84 -60.92 30.74
CA ALA A 414 15.69 -60.07 31.94
C ALA A 414 15.58 -60.81 33.31
N ALA A 415 15.73 -60.07 34.42
CA ALA A 415 15.37 -60.45 35.79
C ALA A 415 14.99 -59.21 36.64
N GLY A 416 14.07 -59.33 37.62
CA GLY A 416 13.54 -58.20 38.42
C GLY A 416 13.97 -58.18 39.89
N PRO A 417 13.81 -57.04 40.60
CA PRO A 417 14.25 -56.86 41.98
C PRO A 417 13.21 -57.27 43.05
N GLN A 418 13.69 -57.43 44.29
CA GLN A 418 12.87 -57.61 45.49
C GLN A 418 12.60 -56.26 46.16
N ALA A 419 11.37 -56.05 46.66
CA ALA A 419 11.01 -54.86 47.42
C ALA A 419 11.68 -54.82 48.80
N SER A 420 12.04 -53.61 49.27
CA SER A 420 12.55 -53.40 50.64
C SER A 420 12.09 -52.05 51.20
N PRO A 421 11.90 -51.91 52.53
CA PRO A 421 10.96 -50.92 53.09
C PRO A 421 11.50 -49.48 53.14
N GLY A 422 11.57 -48.83 51.98
CA GLY A 422 11.71 -47.37 51.81
C GLY A 422 10.80 -46.78 50.73
N GLU A 423 10.16 -47.63 49.92
CA GLU A 423 9.48 -47.28 48.66
C GLU A 423 8.40 -46.19 48.83
N ALA A 424 7.53 -46.26 49.85
CA ALA A 424 6.46 -45.27 50.04
C ALA A 424 6.96 -43.81 50.15
N ALA A 425 8.09 -43.58 50.83
CA ALA A 425 8.67 -42.24 50.98
C ALA A 425 9.55 -41.85 49.77
N THR A 426 10.21 -42.82 49.14
CA THR A 426 11.06 -42.59 47.97
C THR A 426 10.23 -42.34 46.71
N ASP A 427 9.12 -43.06 46.51
CA ASP A 427 8.16 -42.84 45.43
C ASP A 427 7.39 -41.54 45.64
N GLU A 428 7.01 -41.16 46.87
CA GLU A 428 6.39 -39.85 47.09
C GLU A 428 7.38 -38.71 46.82
N TYR A 429 8.65 -38.84 47.21
CA TYR A 429 9.70 -37.86 46.88
C TYR A 429 10.01 -37.83 45.39
N LEU A 430 10.13 -38.98 44.71
CA LEU A 430 10.35 -39.04 43.26
C LEU A 430 9.12 -38.56 42.47
N ALA A 431 7.90 -38.82 42.92
CA ALA A 431 6.67 -38.30 42.32
C ALA A 431 6.46 -36.82 42.65
N ALA A 432 7.01 -36.29 43.75
CA ALA A 432 7.06 -34.86 44.04
C ALA A 432 8.12 -34.17 43.17
N LEU A 433 9.33 -34.73 43.05
CA LEU A 433 10.39 -34.20 42.20
C LEU A 433 10.01 -34.28 40.71
N THR A 434 9.39 -35.38 40.28
CA THR A 434 8.84 -35.54 38.93
C THR A 434 7.64 -34.63 38.70
N ARG A 435 6.79 -34.35 39.70
CA ARG A 435 5.77 -33.29 39.59
C ARG A 435 6.42 -31.92 39.43
N SER A 436 7.36 -31.53 40.30
CA SER A 436 8.04 -30.24 40.23
C SER A 436 8.81 -30.05 38.92
N VAL A 437 9.51 -31.08 38.42
CA VAL A 437 10.15 -31.04 37.10
C VAL A 437 9.10 -31.00 35.98
N THR A 438 8.05 -31.82 36.04
CA THR A 438 6.93 -31.76 35.08
C THR A 438 6.16 -30.44 35.15
N GLU A 439 6.21 -29.70 36.25
CA GLU A 439 5.56 -28.40 36.42
C GLU A 439 6.47 -27.23 36.01
N LEU A 440 7.79 -27.37 36.16
CA LEU A 440 8.80 -26.47 35.59
C LEU A 440 9.01 -26.69 34.07
N THR A 441 8.67 -27.88 33.54
CA THR A 441 8.76 -28.22 32.10
C THR A 441 7.41 -28.38 31.41
N ARG A 442 6.29 -28.23 32.14
CA ARG A 442 4.95 -28.07 31.54
C ARG A 442 4.99 -26.82 30.70
N ALA A 443 4.83 -26.97 29.39
CA ALA A 443 4.58 -25.82 28.54
C ALA A 443 3.30 -25.13 29.03
N THR A 444 3.43 -23.84 29.37
CA THR A 444 2.29 -22.95 29.53
C THR A 444 1.42 -23.06 28.27
N PRO A 445 0.08 -23.14 28.40
CA PRO A 445 -0.80 -22.94 27.24
C PRO A 445 -0.42 -21.63 26.54
N ALA A 446 -0.46 -21.61 25.21
CA ALA A 446 0.05 -20.48 24.45
C ALA A 446 -0.64 -19.16 24.84
N GLU A 447 0.16 -18.12 25.11
CA GLU A 447 -0.32 -16.75 25.34
C GLU A 447 -1.36 -16.37 24.27
N PRO A 448 -2.58 -15.92 24.64
CA PRO A 448 -3.69 -15.65 23.72
C PRO A 448 -3.41 -14.54 22.69
N GLY A 449 -2.63 -14.85 21.66
CA GLY A 449 -2.21 -13.92 20.61
C GLY A 449 -1.00 -14.39 19.80
N ALA A 450 -0.09 -15.17 20.40
CA ALA A 450 1.20 -15.49 19.77
C ALA A 450 1.08 -16.15 18.38
N GLY A 451 0.16 -17.11 18.19
CA GLY A 451 -0.10 -17.71 16.88
C GLY A 451 -0.66 -16.71 15.86
N ARG A 452 -1.53 -15.79 16.29
CA ARG A 452 -2.11 -14.73 15.44
C ARG A 452 -1.07 -13.70 15.00
N GLU A 453 -0.15 -13.33 15.90
CA GLU A 453 0.96 -12.42 15.60
C GLU A 453 1.98 -13.07 14.65
N ILE A 454 2.37 -14.32 14.92
CA ILE A 454 3.21 -15.14 14.04
C ILE A 454 2.59 -15.23 12.63
N ALA A 455 1.29 -15.53 12.54
CA ALA A 455 0.58 -15.62 11.28
C ALA A 455 0.47 -14.27 10.56
N ALA A 456 0.24 -13.17 11.28
CA ALA A 456 0.22 -11.82 10.69
C ALA A 456 1.59 -11.42 10.13
N LEU A 457 2.66 -11.64 10.87
CA LEU A 457 4.02 -11.33 10.42
C LEU A 457 4.45 -12.24 9.24
N ALA A 458 4.10 -13.53 9.27
CA ALA A 458 4.38 -14.45 8.17
C ALA A 458 3.73 -14.01 6.85
N ARG A 459 2.50 -13.49 6.89
CA ARG A 459 1.83 -12.94 5.70
C ARG A 459 2.49 -11.67 5.18
N GLY A 460 2.97 -10.79 6.07
CA GLY A 460 3.76 -9.62 5.68
C GLY A 460 5.07 -10.00 4.99
N LEU A 461 5.87 -10.87 5.62
CA LEU A 461 7.16 -11.32 5.08
C LEU A 461 7.01 -12.18 3.81
N TYR A 462 5.89 -12.91 3.66
CA TYR A 462 5.51 -13.56 2.40
C TYR A 462 5.21 -12.54 1.30
N ALA A 463 4.48 -11.46 1.61
CA ALA A 463 4.15 -10.40 0.65
C ALA A 463 5.41 -9.62 0.19
N SER A 464 6.39 -9.43 1.07
CA SER A 464 7.74 -8.93 0.70
C SER A 464 8.56 -9.92 -0.16
N GLY A 465 8.07 -11.14 -0.37
CA GLY A 465 8.76 -12.19 -1.14
C GLY A 465 9.84 -12.95 -0.35
N TRP A 466 9.94 -12.74 0.97
CA TRP A 466 11.04 -13.27 1.82
C TRP A 466 10.72 -14.62 2.48
N MET A 467 9.50 -15.14 2.28
CA MET A 467 9.06 -16.45 2.75
C MET A 467 8.32 -17.24 1.64
N PRO A 468 8.93 -17.44 0.45
CA PRO A 468 8.23 -17.99 -0.70
C PRO A 468 7.75 -19.43 -0.45
N GLY A 469 6.45 -19.66 -0.64
CA GLY A 469 5.82 -20.96 -0.39
C GLY A 469 5.97 -21.38 1.08
N THR A 470 6.65 -22.51 1.33
CA THR A 470 6.84 -23.08 2.67
C THR A 470 8.15 -22.65 3.36
N ALA A 471 8.92 -21.76 2.74
CA ALA A 471 10.26 -21.35 3.19
C ALA A 471 10.25 -20.52 4.48
N GLY A 472 11.28 -20.69 5.31
CA GLY A 472 11.49 -19.91 6.54
C GLY A 472 10.49 -20.22 7.65
N ASN A 473 10.70 -19.62 8.82
CA ASN A 473 9.90 -19.86 10.01
C ASN A 473 9.98 -18.70 11.02
N ILE A 474 8.97 -18.60 11.88
CA ILE A 474 8.85 -17.54 12.88
C ILE A 474 8.47 -18.18 14.22
N SER A 475 9.01 -17.67 15.32
CA SER A 475 8.63 -18.11 16.66
C SER A 475 8.60 -17.03 17.72
N VAL A 476 7.83 -17.28 18.78
CA VAL A 476 7.79 -16.51 20.04
C VAL A 476 8.05 -17.43 21.22
N ARG A 477 8.93 -17.02 22.13
CA ARG A 477 9.28 -17.72 23.37
C ARG A 477 8.21 -17.53 24.43
N GLN A 478 7.89 -18.61 25.13
CA GLN A 478 6.97 -18.65 26.26
C GLN A 478 7.65 -19.45 27.39
N GLY A 479 8.44 -18.74 28.19
CA GLY A 479 9.27 -19.32 29.25
C GLY A 479 10.29 -20.34 28.73
N VAL A 480 10.07 -21.61 29.07
CA VAL A 480 10.89 -22.78 28.68
C VAL A 480 10.48 -23.40 27.33
N SER A 481 9.42 -22.89 26.70
CA SER A 481 8.90 -23.33 25.41
C SER A 481 8.91 -22.19 24.38
N ALA A 482 8.62 -22.50 23.13
CA ALA A 482 8.35 -21.51 22.08
C ALA A 482 7.21 -21.99 21.17
N VAL A 483 6.37 -21.06 20.73
CA VAL A 483 5.38 -21.28 19.66
C VAL A 483 6.06 -20.96 18.35
N ILE A 484 6.04 -21.89 17.40
CA ILE A 484 6.73 -21.78 16.10
C ILE A 484 5.80 -22.16 14.94
N THR A 485 5.95 -21.54 13.76
CA THR A 485 5.19 -21.91 12.55
C THR A 485 5.33 -23.40 12.24
N ALA A 486 4.22 -24.06 11.89
CA ALA A 486 4.23 -25.45 11.45
C ALA A 486 4.99 -25.64 10.12
N SER A 487 5.46 -26.87 9.89
CA SER A 487 6.15 -27.28 8.67
C SER A 487 5.19 -27.56 7.51
N GLY A 488 5.66 -27.35 6.28
CA GLY A 488 4.95 -27.73 5.05
C GLY A 488 3.75 -26.86 4.66
N LEU A 489 3.56 -25.70 5.30
CA LEU A 489 2.46 -24.77 5.03
C LEU A 489 2.96 -23.47 4.39
N SER A 490 2.15 -22.92 3.49
CA SER A 490 2.39 -21.63 2.82
C SER A 490 2.40 -20.50 3.85
N LYS A 491 3.48 -19.72 3.91
CA LYS A 491 3.62 -18.67 4.96
C LYS A 491 2.65 -17.50 4.76
N GLY A 492 2.19 -17.29 3.53
CA GLY A 492 1.13 -16.36 3.16
C GLY A 492 -0.29 -16.80 3.55
N GLU A 493 -0.48 -18.06 3.97
CA GLU A 493 -1.79 -18.66 4.25
C GLU A 493 -1.98 -19.09 5.71
N LEU A 494 -0.97 -18.88 6.58
CA LEU A 494 -1.05 -19.31 7.98
C LEU A 494 -2.22 -18.66 8.73
N THR A 495 -2.97 -19.48 9.46
CA THR A 495 -3.89 -19.06 10.53
C THR A 495 -3.16 -19.02 11.87
N ASP A 496 -3.81 -18.47 12.89
CA ASP A 496 -3.33 -18.53 14.28
C ASP A 496 -3.16 -19.97 14.82
N THR A 497 -3.88 -20.94 14.24
CA THR A 497 -3.75 -22.36 14.59
C THR A 497 -2.53 -23.05 13.95
N ASP A 498 -1.89 -22.47 12.93
CA ASP A 498 -0.84 -23.10 12.11
C ASP A 498 0.56 -23.05 12.77
N THR A 499 0.58 -23.30 14.07
CA THR A 499 1.79 -23.33 14.90
C THR A 499 1.92 -24.63 15.68
N VAL A 500 3.10 -24.84 16.26
CA VAL A 500 3.43 -25.94 17.17
C VAL A 500 4.16 -25.35 18.37
N THR A 501 3.81 -25.77 19.58
CA THR A 501 4.60 -25.44 20.78
C THR A 501 5.72 -26.48 20.93
N VAL A 502 6.97 -26.03 21.01
CA VAL A 502 8.17 -26.84 21.19
C VAL A 502 8.91 -26.46 22.46
N ARG A 503 9.64 -27.40 23.06
CA ARG A 503 10.47 -27.17 24.25
C ARG A 503 11.82 -26.58 23.81
N VAL A 504 12.27 -25.49 24.45
CA VAL A 504 13.53 -24.82 24.06
C VAL A 504 14.76 -25.67 24.37
N ALA A 505 14.68 -26.57 25.35
CA ALA A 505 15.79 -27.42 25.78
C ALA A 505 16.28 -28.39 24.69
N ASP A 506 15.36 -29.06 23.97
CA ASP A 506 15.67 -30.12 23.00
C ASP A 506 15.03 -29.92 21.61
N SER A 507 14.18 -28.91 21.42
CA SER A 507 13.45 -28.59 20.17
C SER A 507 12.27 -29.51 19.85
N GLU A 508 11.96 -30.48 20.71
CA GLU A 508 10.86 -31.42 20.52
C GLU A 508 9.49 -30.77 20.81
N PRO A 509 8.38 -31.24 20.21
CA PRO A 509 7.04 -30.81 20.55
C PRO A 509 6.75 -30.94 22.06
N ALA A 510 6.19 -29.89 22.64
CA ALA A 510 5.86 -29.85 24.06
C ALA A 510 4.57 -30.62 24.40
N LEU A 511 3.70 -30.81 23.41
CA LEU A 511 2.46 -31.57 23.48
C LEU A 511 2.26 -32.35 22.17
N PRO A 512 1.54 -33.49 22.17
CA PRO A 512 1.19 -34.22 20.96
C PRO A 512 0.36 -33.35 20.00
N SER A 513 0.95 -32.94 18.88
CA SER A 513 0.31 -32.10 17.86
C SER A 513 -0.02 -32.90 16.59
N ARG A 514 -1.09 -32.50 15.89
CA ARG A 514 -1.38 -32.97 14.53
C ARG A 514 -0.43 -32.38 13.48
N ARG A 515 0.26 -31.27 13.80
CA ARG A 515 1.20 -30.55 12.94
C ARG A 515 2.64 -30.81 13.41
N ARG A 516 3.59 -30.95 12.49
CA ARG A 516 5.03 -31.09 12.79
C ARG A 516 5.72 -29.70 12.82
N PRO A 517 6.69 -29.46 13.71
CA PRO A 517 7.49 -28.23 13.71
C PRO A 517 8.41 -28.19 12.47
N SER A 518 8.93 -27.00 12.11
CA SER A 518 9.89 -26.89 10.98
C SER A 518 11.21 -27.61 11.29
N ALA A 519 11.92 -28.05 10.24
CA ALA A 519 13.30 -28.53 10.38
C ALA A 519 14.24 -27.43 10.94
N GLU A 520 13.95 -26.17 10.64
CA GLU A 520 14.67 -24.98 11.12
C GLU A 520 14.41 -24.67 12.60
N THR A 521 13.54 -25.43 13.29
CA THR A 521 13.24 -25.23 14.72
C THR A 521 14.49 -25.29 15.60
N THR A 522 15.48 -26.13 15.24
CA THR A 522 16.76 -26.22 15.96
C THR A 522 17.61 -24.95 15.88
N ILE A 523 17.41 -24.10 14.87
CA ILE A 523 18.07 -22.79 14.75
C ILE A 523 17.40 -21.80 15.72
N HIS A 524 16.07 -21.83 15.81
CA HIS A 524 15.32 -20.95 16.71
C HIS A 524 15.58 -21.27 18.18
N THR A 525 15.60 -22.56 18.54
CA THR A 525 15.88 -22.96 19.93
C THR A 525 17.35 -22.74 20.31
N ALA A 526 18.29 -22.85 19.37
CA ALA A 526 19.69 -22.45 19.59
C ALA A 526 19.81 -20.99 20.00
N VAL A 527 19.17 -20.08 19.25
CA VAL A 527 19.12 -18.64 19.60
C VAL A 527 18.47 -18.43 20.99
N TYR A 528 17.39 -19.14 21.33
CA TYR A 528 16.76 -19.04 22.65
C TYR A 528 17.57 -19.65 23.82
N ARG A 529 18.48 -20.60 23.56
CA ARG A 529 19.40 -21.15 24.57
C ARG A 529 20.61 -20.24 24.80
N ALA A 530 21.15 -19.65 23.73
CA ALA A 530 22.33 -18.77 23.82
C ALA A 530 22.00 -17.31 24.18
N THR A 531 20.77 -16.83 23.94
CA THR A 531 20.43 -15.39 24.06
C THR A 531 19.13 -15.13 24.83
N PRO A 532 18.94 -13.90 25.39
CA PRO A 532 17.68 -13.50 26.02
C PRO A 532 16.55 -13.18 25.02
N ALA A 533 16.62 -13.68 23.78
CA ALA A 533 15.59 -13.43 22.76
C ALA A 533 14.19 -13.89 23.20
N ALA A 534 13.18 -13.09 22.85
CA ALA A 534 11.77 -13.41 22.99
C ALA A 534 11.13 -13.80 21.63
N ALA A 535 11.65 -13.32 20.51
CA ALA A 535 11.20 -13.67 19.16
C ALA A 535 12.38 -13.97 18.23
N VAL A 536 12.17 -14.88 17.28
CA VAL A 536 13.12 -15.23 16.22
C VAL A 536 12.38 -15.33 14.89
N VAL A 537 12.95 -14.72 13.84
CA VAL A 537 12.46 -14.66 12.46
C VAL A 537 13.55 -15.21 11.56
N HIS A 538 13.28 -16.30 10.84
CA HIS A 538 14.15 -16.86 9.81
C HIS A 538 13.47 -16.73 8.45
N VAL A 539 14.13 -16.02 7.53
CA VAL A 539 13.59 -15.59 6.24
C VAL A 539 14.65 -15.72 5.15
N HIS A 540 14.20 -15.90 3.91
CA HIS A 540 15.06 -16.15 2.74
C HIS A 540 14.95 -14.97 1.74
N PRO A 541 15.34 -13.72 2.13
CA PRO A 541 15.14 -12.55 1.30
C PRO A 541 16.21 -12.46 0.19
N PRO A 542 15.92 -11.87 -0.99
CA PRO A 542 16.74 -12.06 -2.19
C PRO A 542 18.20 -11.60 -2.05
N HIS A 543 18.46 -10.38 -1.58
CA HIS A 543 19.79 -9.79 -1.63
C HIS A 543 20.71 -10.35 -0.54
N ALA A 544 20.22 -10.52 0.68
CA ALA A 544 20.98 -11.16 1.76
C ALA A 544 21.29 -12.62 1.44
N THR A 545 20.34 -13.34 0.82
CA THR A 545 20.59 -14.71 0.35
C THR A 545 21.65 -14.72 -0.75
N ALA A 546 21.54 -13.86 -1.78
CA ALA A 546 22.53 -13.78 -2.86
C ALA A 546 23.93 -13.39 -2.36
N LEU A 547 24.04 -12.36 -1.53
CA LEU A 547 25.30 -11.88 -0.95
C LEU A 547 25.97 -12.97 -0.09
N SER A 548 25.18 -13.75 0.66
CA SER A 548 25.69 -14.87 1.47
C SER A 548 26.30 -16.01 0.64
N VAL A 549 25.95 -16.18 -0.64
CA VAL A 549 26.57 -17.19 -1.53
C VAL A 549 28.03 -16.85 -1.83
N GLY A 550 28.36 -15.55 -1.92
CA GLY A 550 29.74 -15.07 -2.09
C GLY A 550 30.57 -15.08 -0.81
N ALA A 551 29.93 -15.25 0.35
CA ALA A 551 30.59 -15.24 1.66
C ALA A 551 30.95 -16.66 2.10
N ALA A 552 32.18 -17.10 1.80
CA ALA A 552 32.75 -18.28 2.44
C ALA A 552 32.77 -18.11 3.97
N ALA A 553 32.60 -19.21 4.70
CA ALA A 553 32.29 -19.22 6.14
C ALA A 553 33.22 -18.32 6.99
N GLY A 554 32.61 -17.47 7.82
CA GLY A 554 33.27 -16.36 8.49
C GLY A 554 32.25 -15.28 8.87
N SER A 555 32.49 -14.04 8.45
CA SER A 555 31.54 -12.93 8.59
C SER A 555 31.45 -12.07 7.32
N VAL A 556 30.33 -11.36 7.15
CA VAL A 556 30.22 -10.23 6.22
C VAL A 556 30.36 -8.94 7.01
N ARG A 557 31.38 -8.15 6.66
CA ARG A 557 31.56 -6.78 7.16
C ARG A 557 30.72 -5.79 6.38
N PHE A 558 30.08 -4.86 7.08
CA PHE A 558 29.53 -3.62 6.52
C PHE A 558 30.06 -2.42 7.31
N SER A 559 30.36 -1.30 6.64
CA SER A 559 30.77 -0.05 7.30
C SER A 559 30.26 1.20 6.60
N GLY A 560 30.04 2.27 7.37
CA GLY A 560 29.59 3.58 6.89
C GLY A 560 28.09 3.73 6.62
N TYR A 561 27.30 2.65 6.68
CA TYR A 561 25.86 2.65 6.44
C TYR A 561 25.03 3.00 7.69
N GLU A 562 24.11 3.96 7.57
CA GLU A 562 23.19 4.37 8.67
C GLU A 562 22.33 3.22 9.23
N LEU A 563 21.92 2.28 8.36
CA LEU A 563 21.12 1.10 8.70
C LEU A 563 21.78 0.16 9.72
N ILE A 564 23.10 0.23 9.91
CA ILE A 564 23.84 -0.55 10.90
C ILE A 564 23.27 -0.34 12.31
N LYS A 565 22.79 0.87 12.62
CA LYS A 565 22.17 1.20 13.91
C LYS A 565 20.91 0.37 14.22
N GLY A 566 20.15 -0.01 13.20
CA GLY A 566 18.96 -0.87 13.34
C GLY A 566 19.30 -2.32 13.69
N LEU A 567 20.50 -2.79 13.31
CA LEU A 567 20.95 -4.16 13.60
C LEU A 567 21.33 -4.37 15.06
N GLY A 568 21.60 -3.33 15.84
CA GLY A 568 21.83 -3.44 17.29
C GLY A 568 23.14 -4.14 17.68
N GLY A 569 24.18 -4.02 16.86
CA GLY A 569 25.56 -4.39 17.23
C GLY A 569 26.22 -3.38 18.17
N THR A 570 27.46 -3.66 18.59
CA THR A 570 28.23 -2.84 19.55
C THR A 570 28.80 -1.54 18.96
N SER A 571 28.87 -1.40 17.63
CA SER A 571 29.33 -0.19 16.94
C SER A 571 28.22 0.38 16.04
N PRO A 572 27.98 1.71 16.05
CA PRO A 572 26.95 2.35 15.23
C PRO A 572 27.38 2.60 13.77
N HIS A 573 28.63 2.31 13.40
CA HIS A 573 29.20 2.63 12.08
C HIS A 573 29.78 1.42 11.33
N THR A 574 30.00 0.30 12.02
CA THR A 574 30.62 -0.91 11.44
C THR A 574 30.05 -2.15 12.11
N ILE A 575 29.79 -3.21 11.34
CA ILE A 575 29.24 -4.46 11.86
C ILE A 575 29.80 -5.66 11.09
N ASP A 576 30.15 -6.72 11.83
CA ASP A 576 30.61 -8.00 11.29
C ASP A 576 29.54 -9.05 11.58
N ILE A 577 28.83 -9.49 10.55
CA ILE A 577 27.65 -10.37 10.68
C ILE A 577 28.07 -11.81 10.35
N PRO A 578 27.87 -12.79 11.26
CA PRO A 578 28.38 -14.14 11.07
C PRO A 578 27.66 -14.90 9.95
N VAL A 579 28.41 -15.76 9.24
CA VAL A 579 27.95 -16.57 8.11
C VAL A 579 28.17 -18.06 8.40
N PHE A 580 27.08 -18.80 8.57
CA PHE A 580 27.10 -20.23 8.82
C PHE A 580 26.96 -21.03 7.52
N PRO A 581 27.70 -22.14 7.34
CA PRO A 581 27.50 -23.04 6.20
C PRO A 581 26.09 -23.65 6.21
N ASN A 582 25.43 -23.67 5.05
CA ASN A 582 24.20 -24.44 4.87
C ASN A 582 24.52 -25.95 4.89
N HIS A 583 23.93 -26.67 5.83
CA HIS A 583 24.12 -28.12 6.00
C HIS A 583 22.78 -28.85 5.82
N ALA A 584 22.78 -29.97 5.09
CA ALA A 584 21.60 -30.83 4.92
C ALA A 584 21.03 -31.34 6.26
N GLU A 585 21.89 -31.52 7.27
CA GLU A 585 21.48 -31.67 8.67
C GLU A 585 21.22 -30.30 9.32
N VAL A 586 19.99 -29.79 9.22
CA VAL A 586 19.58 -28.52 9.88
C VAL A 586 19.88 -28.50 11.40
N PRO A 587 19.76 -29.62 12.16
CA PRO A 587 20.20 -29.68 13.56
C PRO A 587 21.70 -29.41 13.78
N ARG A 588 22.56 -29.60 12.77
CA ARG A 588 23.97 -29.22 12.84
C ARG A 588 24.13 -27.70 12.79
N ILE A 589 23.42 -27.03 11.88
CA ILE A 589 23.43 -25.55 11.78
C ILE A 589 23.03 -24.94 13.13
N GLY A 590 21.98 -25.47 13.77
CA GLY A 590 21.57 -25.05 15.11
C GLY A 590 22.69 -25.19 16.17
N ARG A 591 23.43 -26.30 16.21
CA ARG A 591 24.55 -26.49 17.14
C ARG A 591 25.74 -25.56 16.87
N ASP A 592 26.07 -25.32 15.61
CA ASP A 592 27.16 -24.43 15.24
C ASP A 592 26.82 -22.95 15.54
N ILE A 593 25.55 -22.55 15.36
CA ILE A 593 25.01 -21.24 15.80
C ILE A 593 25.03 -21.11 17.32
N GLU A 594 24.54 -22.12 18.05
CA GLU A 594 24.48 -22.10 19.53
C GLU A 594 25.87 -21.92 20.15
N ARG A 595 26.86 -22.71 19.69
CA ARG A 595 28.24 -22.56 20.14
C ARG A 595 28.76 -21.15 19.86
N TYR A 596 28.59 -20.65 18.63
CA TYR A 596 29.09 -19.32 18.26
C TYR A 596 28.50 -18.21 19.14
N LEU A 597 27.19 -18.23 19.40
CA LEU A 597 26.51 -17.20 20.21
C LEU A 597 26.81 -17.32 21.71
N LEU A 598 27.20 -18.49 22.21
CA LEU A 598 27.72 -18.67 23.57
C LEU A 598 29.17 -18.17 23.70
N ASP A 599 29.99 -18.36 22.66
CA ASP A 599 31.38 -17.89 22.60
C ASP A 599 31.49 -16.37 22.35
N HIS A 600 30.50 -15.77 21.66
CA HIS A 600 30.48 -14.35 21.25
C HIS A 600 29.19 -13.67 21.73
N SER A 601 29.17 -13.26 23.01
CA SER A 601 27.99 -12.63 23.63
C SER A 601 27.71 -11.19 23.16
N ASP A 602 28.61 -10.61 22.39
CA ASP A 602 28.51 -9.32 21.69
C ASP A 602 28.12 -9.46 20.20
N ALA A 603 27.94 -10.70 19.71
CA ALA A 603 27.53 -10.96 18.34
C ALA A 603 26.21 -10.24 18.00
N PRO A 604 26.08 -9.67 16.78
CA PRO A 604 24.89 -8.93 16.42
C PRO A 604 23.66 -9.85 16.37
N PRO A 605 22.45 -9.35 16.68
CA PRO A 605 21.21 -10.13 16.71
C PRO A 605 20.65 -10.50 15.31
N VAL A 606 21.55 -10.74 14.36
CA VAL A 606 21.31 -11.20 12.99
C VAL A 606 22.46 -12.12 12.53
N LEU A 607 22.16 -13.12 11.70
CA LEU A 607 23.15 -14.00 11.07
C LEU A 607 22.71 -14.42 9.65
N PHE A 608 23.68 -14.84 8.83
CA PHE A 608 23.44 -15.49 7.54
C PHE A 608 23.60 -17.01 7.63
N ILE A 609 22.84 -17.73 6.82
CA ILE A 609 23.11 -19.13 6.46
C ILE A 609 23.36 -19.15 4.94
N ALA A 610 24.59 -19.50 4.54
CA ALA A 610 25.11 -19.26 3.19
C ALA A 610 24.28 -19.94 2.08
N GLY A 611 23.69 -19.14 1.19
CA GLY A 611 22.81 -19.62 0.13
C GLY A 611 21.49 -20.23 0.63
N HIS A 612 21.04 -19.84 1.82
CA HIS A 612 19.80 -20.30 2.44
C HIS A 612 18.93 -19.11 2.85
N GLY A 613 19.48 -18.16 3.62
CA GLY A 613 18.72 -17.01 4.13
C GLY A 613 19.38 -16.36 5.34
N ILE A 614 18.60 -15.62 6.13
CA ILE A 614 19.03 -14.93 7.35
C ILE A 614 18.14 -15.29 8.53
N THR A 615 18.72 -15.28 9.74
CA THR A 615 17.98 -15.39 11.00
C THR A 615 18.22 -14.14 11.83
N ALA A 616 17.14 -13.49 12.26
CA ALA A 616 17.14 -12.29 13.11
C ALA A 616 16.34 -12.54 14.39
N TRP A 617 16.71 -11.88 15.49
CA TRP A 617 16.04 -12.06 16.78
C TRP A 617 15.92 -10.77 17.60
N GLY A 618 15.04 -10.78 18.60
CA GLY A 618 14.81 -9.61 19.44
C GLY A 618 13.90 -9.84 20.64
N ALA A 619 13.64 -8.75 21.35
CA ALA A 619 12.71 -8.69 22.49
C ALA A 619 11.23 -8.71 22.07
N SER A 620 10.92 -8.57 20.77
CA SER A 620 9.58 -8.69 20.20
C SER A 620 9.65 -9.15 18.74
N LEU A 621 8.52 -9.63 18.20
CA LEU A 621 8.40 -9.98 16.78
C LEU A 621 8.71 -8.79 15.86
N ALA A 622 8.28 -7.58 16.24
CA ALA A 622 8.62 -6.36 15.54
C ALA A 622 10.15 -6.15 15.50
N GLN A 623 10.85 -6.16 16.64
CA GLN A 623 12.29 -5.97 16.66
C GLN A 623 13.06 -7.05 15.87
N ALA A 624 12.59 -8.31 15.87
CA ALA A 624 13.19 -9.38 15.06
C ALA A 624 12.96 -9.15 13.55
N ARG A 625 11.78 -8.66 13.15
CA ARG A 625 11.47 -8.23 11.78
C ARG A 625 12.34 -7.03 11.36
N ASP A 626 12.35 -5.96 12.14
CA ASP A 626 13.02 -4.70 11.81
C ASP A 626 14.53 -4.91 11.56
N ARG A 627 15.14 -5.87 12.29
CA ARG A 627 16.51 -6.33 12.09
C ARG A 627 16.73 -7.11 10.80
N ALA A 628 15.79 -7.98 10.43
CA ALA A 628 15.83 -8.64 9.12
C ALA A 628 15.64 -7.63 7.97
N GLU A 629 14.77 -6.63 8.15
CA GLU A 629 14.53 -5.55 7.20
C GLU A 629 15.78 -4.66 7.01
N CYS A 630 16.43 -4.25 8.09
CA CYS A 630 17.70 -3.51 8.01
C CYS A 630 18.82 -4.34 7.34
N LEU A 631 18.85 -5.66 7.55
CA LEU A 631 19.87 -6.53 6.94
C LEU A 631 19.63 -6.73 5.45
N GLU A 632 18.40 -6.98 5.01
CA GLU A 632 18.09 -7.07 3.57
C GLU A 632 18.38 -5.75 2.87
N ALA A 633 17.99 -4.61 3.43
CA ALA A 633 18.27 -3.29 2.85
C ALA A 633 19.77 -2.98 2.77
N LEU A 634 20.59 -3.39 3.75
CA LEU A 634 22.06 -3.33 3.67
C LEU A 634 22.62 -4.22 2.56
N CYS A 635 22.06 -5.42 2.38
CA CYS A 635 22.49 -6.34 1.34
C CYS A 635 22.04 -5.89 -0.07
N GLU A 636 20.87 -5.27 -0.19
CA GLU A 636 20.37 -4.63 -1.40
C GLU A 636 21.29 -3.49 -1.83
N LEU A 637 21.54 -2.52 -0.95
CA LEU A 637 22.47 -1.41 -1.21
C LEU A 637 23.86 -1.90 -1.62
N ALA A 638 24.41 -2.90 -0.92
CA ALA A 638 25.72 -3.46 -1.26
C ALA A 638 25.71 -4.27 -2.58
N SER A 639 24.59 -4.90 -2.95
CA SER A 639 24.46 -5.63 -4.21
C SER A 639 24.27 -4.69 -5.41
N LEU A 640 23.52 -3.60 -5.23
CA LEU A 640 23.26 -2.59 -6.27
C LEU A 640 24.46 -1.66 -6.51
N THR A 641 25.22 -1.32 -5.46
CA THR A 641 26.40 -0.45 -5.56
C THR A 641 27.72 -1.21 -5.76
N GLY A 642 27.78 -2.49 -5.39
CA GLY A 642 29.02 -3.26 -5.30
C GLY A 642 29.88 -2.94 -4.06
N HIS A 643 29.45 -2.02 -3.18
CA HIS A 643 30.22 -1.55 -2.03
C HIS A 643 29.59 -1.99 -0.71
N ARG A 644 30.33 -2.74 0.13
CA ARG A 644 29.93 -3.04 1.53
C ARG A 644 30.47 -2.04 2.55
N GLU A 645 31.43 -1.24 2.16
CA GLU A 645 32.14 -0.30 3.03
C GLU A 645 32.15 1.08 2.36
N ILE A 646 31.48 2.05 2.98
CA ILE A 646 31.43 3.44 2.54
C ILE A 646 32.45 4.24 3.37
N PRO A 647 33.36 5.01 2.74
CA PRO A 647 34.19 5.96 3.45
C PRO A 647 33.31 7.03 4.13
N VAL A 648 33.20 6.97 5.46
CA VAL A 648 32.65 8.09 6.23
C VAL A 648 33.67 9.23 6.12
N GLY A 649 33.25 10.38 5.60
CA GLY A 649 34.11 11.55 5.51
C GLY A 649 34.60 11.97 6.89
N ASP A 650 35.91 12.17 7.01
CA ASP A 650 36.51 12.54 8.29
C ASP A 650 36.03 13.94 8.69
N ASN A 651 35.29 14.02 9.80
CA ASN A 651 34.60 15.23 10.23
C ASN A 651 35.57 16.18 10.96
N GLY A 652 36.51 16.73 10.19
CA GLY A 652 37.31 17.89 10.54
C GLY A 652 38.05 17.78 11.88
N SER A 653 39.20 17.11 11.88
CA SER A 653 40.24 17.42 12.88
C SER A 653 40.57 18.92 12.79
N GLU A 654 40.37 19.66 13.90
CA GLU A 654 40.79 21.06 14.03
C GLU A 654 42.32 21.14 14.10
N GLU A 655 43.01 21.04 12.95
CA GLU A 655 44.41 21.41 12.83
C GLU A 655 44.52 22.94 12.62
N ASP A 656 44.90 23.62 13.70
CA ASP A 656 45.03 25.08 13.83
C ASP A 656 46.19 25.63 12.97
N PRO A 657 45.93 26.47 11.94
CA PRO A 657 46.97 26.95 11.03
C PRO A 657 47.68 28.20 11.58
N THR A 658 48.91 28.00 12.06
CA THR A 658 49.85 29.03 12.54
C THR A 658 50.43 29.93 11.43
#